data_AF-A0A1G4JYL1-F1
#
_entry.id   AF-A0A1G4JYL1-F1
#
_cell.length_a   1.000
_cell.length_b   1.000
_cell.length_c   1.000
_cell.angle_alpha   90.00
_cell.angle_beta   90.00
_cell.angle_gamma   90.00
#
_symmetry.space_group_name_H-M   'P 1'
#
loop_
_entity.id
_entity.type
_entity.pdbx_description
1 polymer ?
#
loop_
_entity_poly.entity_id
_entity_poly.type
_entity_poly.pdbx_seq_one_letter_code
_entity_poly.pdbx_strand_id
1 'polypeptide(L)'
;MAGEDDQWLQLVQARQLATQNKPGEMLPKVLETAASLYRSSHSKKLGKLCVELLMEVVDHDAVPKSEKPFLVSLYLQLLWDVSQNDVSHCTFRDIILTFARTYELLFDLIAKTSDVQLWNLMCELKEFILSQWKTTFPLKPSGDILGDHSRSLGVKLATVKFISKVVVVHTNGNSGIGLASVPDNHPIFKSKSALESEAKKLLDYLLNYLSEEPMMVTPLFNGILNCLGFVMKQRPQATSRILAGILRFNIDLKYQQETDSVLNYRMAKRFVERCYKNFVQFGLRSQLIRNSGTTGQYYNKLSKISQTLHTIGEETRAKGILNFDAKQVERKMPSRERSRYVAAAQAQLSSAENQKNGKQEPKILGPPDIQLLNDLQKYTMFKSSTSGFFNTSPVAFDNSYASVYSLMNSKSSEINVSKLSQSSRIKLCTESLFNTDTNKIIAGLSIVASRYTDLMNKTSAGEGGKKRAPDDELQHPNIKKQAPEPEDEDILEDEDKQEFSLGAPSPLTGKEKKEHFERILEHIAKIKDSEEEQALTTLPNASALTKIRLQDWDNKTSWLTLLSRLATRGVSHNPEMSDIVRQSIYDYFVEDFGNRIAVVIEWLSEEWYFEAVMCSAPAADVTSTPIYDKWSLKVLDSIVPFLENSHRRHFIRLVSELPHLSQQHLDRIKSLCLDPLRASLGFQSLKFMLMFRPPVKPFIKVALDAVKEEDESLKEQCESLISKFF
;
A
#
# COMPACT_ATOMS: atom_id res chain seq x y z
N MET A 1 -36.26 7.37 -8.21
CA MET A 1 -35.43 6.16 -8.20
C MET A 1 -35.02 5.68 -9.61
N ALA A 2 -35.79 5.94 -10.69
CA ALA A 2 -35.37 5.57 -12.05
C ALA A 2 -34.21 6.43 -12.63
N GLY A 3 -34.08 7.71 -12.25
CA GLY A 3 -33.05 8.60 -12.81
C GLY A 3 -31.63 8.43 -12.27
N GLU A 4 -31.45 7.91 -11.05
CA GLU A 4 -30.10 7.80 -10.43
C GLU A 4 -29.28 6.64 -11.01
N ASP A 5 -29.92 5.52 -11.35
CA ASP A 5 -29.25 4.37 -11.96
C ASP A 5 -28.86 4.67 -13.42
N ASP A 6 -29.68 5.44 -14.15
CA ASP A 6 -29.36 5.92 -15.50
C ASP A 6 -28.19 6.92 -15.48
N GLN A 7 -28.17 7.87 -14.54
CA GLN A 7 -27.07 8.81 -14.36
C GLN A 7 -25.75 8.09 -14.00
N TRP A 8 -25.82 7.09 -13.13
CA TRP A 8 -24.66 6.27 -12.80
C TRP A 8 -24.15 5.50 -14.02
N LEU A 9 -25.03 4.91 -14.82
CA LEU A 9 -24.65 4.17 -16.02
C LEU A 9 -24.00 5.08 -17.08
N GLN A 10 -24.55 6.27 -17.28
CA GLN A 10 -23.98 7.29 -18.16
C GLN A 10 -22.57 7.70 -17.73
N LEU A 11 -22.33 7.88 -16.42
CA LEU A 11 -21.00 8.20 -15.90
C LEU A 11 -20.01 7.04 -16.06
N VAL A 12 -20.46 5.79 -15.94
CA VAL A 12 -19.61 4.61 -16.18
C VAL A 12 -19.21 4.52 -17.65
N GLN A 13 -20.14 4.80 -18.58
CA GLN A 13 -19.83 4.89 -20.01
C GLN A 13 -18.88 6.07 -20.30
N ALA A 14 -19.10 7.24 -19.69
CA ALA A 14 -18.23 8.40 -19.82
C ALA A 14 -16.81 8.11 -19.29
N ARG A 15 -16.68 7.37 -18.18
CA ARG A 15 -15.40 6.88 -17.65
C ARG A 15 -14.67 6.03 -18.69
N GLN A 16 -15.33 5.04 -19.28
CA GLN A 16 -14.72 4.17 -20.29
C GLN A 16 -14.25 4.95 -21.53
N LEU A 17 -15.06 5.89 -22.01
CA LEU A 17 -14.69 6.75 -23.14
C LEU A 17 -13.52 7.68 -22.80
N ALA A 18 -13.49 8.25 -21.59
CA ALA A 18 -12.41 9.11 -21.13
C ALA A 18 -11.09 8.37 -20.95
N THR A 19 -11.11 7.08 -20.57
CA THR A 19 -9.91 6.25 -20.52
C THR A 19 -9.32 6.00 -21.91
N GLN A 20 -10.17 5.86 -22.94
CA GLN A 20 -9.75 5.63 -24.33
C GLN A 20 -9.30 6.92 -25.03
N ASN A 21 -9.94 8.06 -24.72
CA ASN A 21 -9.74 9.34 -25.40
C ASN A 21 -9.10 10.37 -24.45
N LYS A 22 -7.79 10.63 -24.61
CA LYS A 22 -7.01 11.66 -23.86
C LYS A 22 -7.28 11.64 -22.34
N PRO A 23 -6.82 10.59 -21.65
CA PRO A 23 -7.14 10.36 -20.23
C PRO A 23 -6.66 11.47 -19.29
N GLY A 24 -5.60 12.20 -19.62
CA GLY A 24 -5.07 13.27 -18.78
C GLY A 24 -6.03 14.44 -18.54
N GLU A 25 -6.83 14.83 -19.53
CA GLU A 25 -7.75 15.97 -19.45
C GLU A 25 -9.20 15.57 -19.22
N MET A 26 -9.61 14.41 -19.76
CA MET A 26 -11.01 13.97 -19.74
C MET A 26 -11.38 13.32 -18.41
N LEU A 27 -10.49 12.55 -17.78
CA LEU A 27 -10.78 11.90 -16.50
C LEU A 27 -11.02 12.89 -15.35
N PRO A 28 -10.24 13.98 -15.18
CA PRO A 28 -10.54 15.00 -14.18
C PRO A 28 -11.91 15.67 -14.37
N LYS A 29 -12.34 15.91 -15.62
CA LYS A 29 -13.66 16.49 -15.92
C LYS A 29 -14.81 15.54 -15.59
N VAL A 30 -14.63 14.25 -15.87
CA VAL A 30 -15.61 13.22 -15.48
C VAL A 30 -15.71 13.13 -13.96
N LEU A 31 -14.58 13.22 -13.26
CA LEU A 31 -14.54 13.26 -11.79
C LEU A 31 -15.26 14.49 -11.22
N GLU A 32 -15.06 15.67 -11.82
CA GLU A 32 -15.77 16.89 -11.41
C GLU A 32 -17.29 16.75 -11.53
N THR A 33 -17.74 16.21 -12.66
CA THR A 33 -19.17 15.96 -12.92
C THR A 33 -19.73 14.95 -11.91
N ALA A 34 -19.01 13.85 -11.68
CA ALA A 34 -19.41 12.83 -10.71
C ALA A 34 -19.45 13.39 -9.28
N ALA A 35 -18.47 14.21 -8.88
CA ALA A 35 -18.42 14.85 -7.57
C ALA A 35 -19.58 15.82 -7.35
N SER A 36 -19.95 16.60 -8.37
CA SER A 36 -21.11 17.50 -8.32
C SER A 36 -22.41 16.71 -8.12
N LEU A 37 -22.59 15.62 -8.86
CA LEU A 37 -23.76 14.75 -8.73
C LEU A 37 -23.81 14.08 -7.35
N TYR A 38 -22.68 13.61 -6.82
CA TYR A 38 -22.63 13.06 -5.47
C TYR A 38 -23.01 14.08 -4.39
N ARG A 39 -22.59 15.35 -4.51
CA ARG A 39 -22.97 16.41 -3.57
C ARG A 39 -24.48 16.67 -3.53
N SER A 40 -25.20 16.36 -4.61
CA SER A 40 -26.67 16.51 -4.67
C SER A 40 -27.44 15.28 -4.19
N SER A 41 -26.98 14.06 -4.52
CA SER A 41 -27.72 12.81 -4.31
C SER A 41 -27.25 12.03 -3.07
N HIS A 42 -25.98 12.16 -2.67
CA HIS A 42 -25.33 11.37 -1.62
C HIS A 42 -25.49 9.84 -1.77
N SER A 43 -25.76 9.36 -2.99
CA SER A 43 -25.92 7.93 -3.28
C SER A 43 -24.62 7.15 -3.10
N LYS A 44 -24.73 5.96 -2.50
CA LYS A 44 -23.61 5.04 -2.25
C LYS A 44 -22.86 4.64 -3.53
N LYS A 45 -23.60 4.42 -4.63
CA LYS A 45 -23.03 4.00 -5.93
C LYS A 45 -22.19 5.12 -6.54
N LEU A 46 -22.69 6.36 -6.47
CA LEU A 46 -21.97 7.55 -6.94
C LEU A 46 -20.75 7.84 -6.08
N GLY A 47 -20.86 7.71 -4.75
CA GLY A 47 -19.71 7.87 -3.84
C GLY A 47 -18.59 6.87 -4.15
N LYS A 48 -18.94 5.60 -4.40
CA LYS A 48 -17.98 4.58 -4.84
C LYS A 48 -17.30 4.97 -6.16
N LEU A 49 -18.08 5.40 -7.16
CA LEU A 49 -17.55 5.80 -8.45
C LEU A 49 -16.59 7.00 -8.35
N CYS A 50 -16.91 8.00 -7.50
CA CYS A 50 -16.05 9.15 -7.28
C CYS A 50 -14.69 8.75 -6.69
N VAL A 51 -14.68 7.84 -5.70
CA VAL A 51 -13.44 7.36 -5.07
C VAL A 51 -12.60 6.56 -6.06
N GLU A 52 -13.23 5.70 -6.86
CA GLU A 52 -12.54 4.93 -7.92
C GLU A 52 -11.93 5.85 -8.98
N LEU A 53 -12.71 6.83 -9.48
CA LEU A 53 -12.24 7.81 -10.46
C LEU A 53 -11.08 8.65 -9.90
N LEU A 54 -11.15 9.09 -8.64
CA LEU A 54 -10.06 9.84 -8.02
C LEU A 54 -8.79 8.99 -7.92
N MET A 55 -8.91 7.70 -7.56
CA MET A 55 -7.77 6.79 -7.51
C MET A 55 -7.16 6.62 -8.92
N GLU A 56 -7.98 6.44 -9.95
CA GLU A 56 -7.53 6.35 -11.34
C GLU A 56 -6.83 7.62 -11.80
N VAL A 57 -7.38 8.81 -11.55
CA VAL A 57 -6.77 10.10 -11.90
C VAL A 57 -5.39 10.25 -11.24
N VAL A 58 -5.26 9.84 -9.98
CA VAL A 58 -3.99 9.93 -9.24
C VAL A 58 -2.95 8.95 -9.79
N ASP A 59 -3.35 7.74 -10.18
CA ASP A 59 -2.43 6.71 -10.67
C ASP A 59 -2.14 6.78 -12.17
N HIS A 60 -2.96 7.49 -12.96
CA HIS A 60 -2.75 7.61 -14.40
C HIS A 60 -1.48 8.42 -14.74
N ASP A 61 -0.63 7.89 -15.63
CA ASP A 61 0.64 8.51 -16.02
C ASP A 61 0.46 9.77 -16.88
N ALA A 62 -0.63 9.85 -17.64
CA ALA A 62 -0.95 11.02 -18.47
C ALA A 62 -1.32 12.28 -17.68
N VAL A 63 -1.66 12.17 -16.38
CA VAL A 63 -1.94 13.33 -15.54
C VAL A 63 -0.61 13.90 -15.02
N PRO A 64 -0.29 15.18 -15.26
CA PRO A 64 0.96 15.78 -14.82
C PRO A 64 1.19 15.65 -13.31
N LYS A 65 2.39 15.24 -12.89
CA LYS A 65 2.75 15.08 -11.47
C LYS A 65 2.60 16.38 -10.66
N SER A 66 2.73 17.54 -11.31
CA SER A 66 2.54 18.86 -10.72
C SER A 66 1.09 19.18 -10.39
N GLU A 67 0.12 18.63 -11.13
CA GLU A 67 -1.31 18.91 -10.95
C GLU A 67 -1.97 18.00 -9.91
N LYS A 68 -1.43 16.78 -9.72
CA LYS A 68 -1.97 15.79 -8.78
C LYS A 68 -2.18 16.32 -7.34
N PRO A 69 -1.24 17.06 -6.72
CA PRO A 69 -1.46 17.59 -5.37
C PRO A 69 -2.65 18.55 -5.28
N PHE A 70 -2.85 19.40 -6.30
CA PHE A 70 -3.95 20.37 -6.34
C PHE A 70 -5.30 19.67 -6.54
N LEU A 71 -5.37 18.73 -7.50
CA LEU A 71 -6.58 17.93 -7.73
C LEU A 71 -7.00 17.18 -6.46
N VAL A 72 -6.05 16.55 -5.77
CA VAL A 72 -6.37 15.82 -4.53
C VAL A 72 -6.84 16.78 -3.43
N SER A 73 -6.21 17.95 -3.28
CA SER A 73 -6.61 18.92 -2.27
C SER A 73 -8.08 19.37 -2.43
N LEU A 74 -8.55 19.52 -3.67
CA LEU A 74 -9.94 19.87 -3.99
C LEU A 74 -10.94 18.76 -3.61
N TYR A 75 -10.57 17.50 -3.80
CA TYR A 75 -11.46 16.35 -3.55
C TYR A 75 -11.27 15.68 -2.18
N LEU A 76 -10.36 16.18 -1.33
CA LEU A 76 -10.18 15.60 0.02
C LEU A 76 -11.44 15.74 0.88
N GLN A 77 -12.15 16.88 0.78
CA GLN A 77 -13.43 17.08 1.46
C GLN A 77 -14.48 16.07 1.00
N LEU A 78 -14.53 15.77 -0.29
CA LEU A 78 -15.42 14.74 -0.84
C LEU A 78 -15.14 13.37 -0.22
N LEU A 79 -13.87 12.99 -0.05
CA LEU A 79 -13.50 11.74 0.61
C LEU A 79 -13.97 11.68 2.06
N TRP A 80 -13.86 12.80 2.79
CA TRP A 80 -14.39 12.92 4.15
C TRP A 80 -15.92 12.76 4.17
N ASP A 81 -16.65 13.49 3.31
CA ASP A 81 -18.11 13.43 3.26
C ASP A 81 -18.60 12.02 2.88
N VAL A 82 -17.92 11.36 1.94
CA VAL A 82 -18.21 9.94 1.60
C VAL A 82 -17.92 9.03 2.78
N SER A 83 -16.92 9.30 3.60
CA SER A 83 -16.57 8.46 4.76
C SER A 83 -17.56 8.55 5.93
N GLN A 84 -18.27 9.68 6.06
CA GLN A 84 -19.26 9.91 7.12
C GLN A 84 -20.65 9.35 6.77
N ASN A 85 -20.99 9.30 5.48
CA ASN A 85 -22.23 8.71 4.99
C ASN A 85 -22.16 7.17 5.01
N ASP A 86 -23.29 6.45 4.92
CA ASP A 86 -23.33 4.97 5.03
C ASP A 86 -22.48 4.27 3.94
N VAL A 87 -21.22 3.93 4.28
CA VAL A 87 -20.17 3.48 3.35
C VAL A 87 -20.17 1.96 3.16
N SER A 88 -19.97 1.51 1.92
CA SER A 88 -19.66 0.10 1.65
C SER A 88 -18.23 -0.26 2.10
N HIS A 89 -18.00 -1.52 2.50
CA HIS A 89 -16.66 -2.00 2.89
C HIS A 89 -15.58 -1.72 1.83
N CYS A 90 -15.90 -1.92 0.55
CA CYS A 90 -14.97 -1.66 -0.55
C CYS A 90 -14.67 -0.18 -0.70
N THR A 91 -15.71 0.68 -0.67
CA THR A 91 -15.54 2.13 -0.79
C THR A 91 -14.68 2.68 0.34
N PHE A 92 -14.88 2.25 1.59
CA PHE A 92 -14.07 2.74 2.71
C PHE A 92 -12.60 2.28 2.61
N ARG A 93 -12.37 1.03 2.19
CA ARG A 93 -11.02 0.54 1.88
C ARG A 93 -10.35 1.43 0.82
N ASP A 94 -11.08 1.75 -0.25
CA ASP A 94 -10.53 2.54 -1.36
C ASP A 94 -10.25 3.98 -0.95
N ILE A 95 -11.07 4.59 -0.10
CA ILE A 95 -10.80 5.90 0.50
C ILE A 95 -9.47 5.89 1.26
N ILE A 96 -9.24 4.88 2.10
CA ILE A 96 -7.99 4.77 2.89
C ILE A 96 -6.78 4.59 1.96
N LEU A 97 -6.90 3.77 0.91
CA LEU A 97 -5.82 3.55 -0.05
C LEU A 97 -5.51 4.82 -0.86
N THR A 98 -6.54 5.53 -1.33
CA THR A 98 -6.38 6.82 -2.02
C THR A 98 -5.70 7.82 -1.09
N PHE A 99 -6.16 7.94 0.16
CA PHE A 99 -5.55 8.85 1.13
C PHE A 99 -4.10 8.47 1.45
N ALA A 100 -3.79 7.18 1.61
CA ALA A 100 -2.42 6.70 1.83
C ALA A 100 -1.48 6.99 0.65
N ARG A 101 -2.00 6.94 -0.57
CA ARG A 101 -1.25 7.24 -1.80
C ARG A 101 -0.95 8.72 -1.93
N THR A 102 -1.92 9.56 -1.59
CA THR A 102 -1.83 11.01 -1.77
C THR A 102 -1.26 11.74 -0.56
N TYR A 103 -1.12 11.07 0.60
CA TYR A 103 -0.59 11.66 1.83
C TYR A 103 0.77 12.35 1.65
N GLU A 104 1.70 11.70 0.94
CA GLU A 104 3.04 12.26 0.63
C GLU A 104 2.92 13.57 -0.17
N LEU A 105 2.03 13.61 -1.17
CA LEU A 105 1.82 14.76 -2.05
C LEU A 105 1.14 15.92 -1.32
N LEU A 106 0.12 15.63 -0.51
CA LEU A 106 -0.60 16.62 0.28
C LEU A 106 0.30 17.22 1.37
N PHE A 107 1.13 16.40 2.01
CA PHE A 107 2.09 16.87 3.02
C PHE A 107 3.12 17.84 2.42
N ASP A 108 3.66 17.54 1.24
CA ASP A 108 4.57 18.45 0.52
C ASP A 108 3.87 19.74 0.09
N LEU A 109 2.61 19.65 -0.38
CA LEU A 109 1.82 20.83 -0.73
C LEU A 109 1.63 21.74 0.48
N ILE A 110 1.21 21.20 1.63
CA ILE A 110 1.01 21.97 2.87
C ILE A 110 2.33 22.59 3.35
N ALA A 111 3.45 21.88 3.22
CA ALA A 111 4.76 22.40 3.57
C ALA A 111 5.18 23.61 2.72
N LYS A 112 4.62 23.76 1.51
CA LYS A 112 4.90 24.88 0.59
C LYS A 112 3.85 26.00 0.68
N THR A 113 2.57 25.65 0.78
CA THR A 113 1.45 26.62 0.72
C THR A 113 1.01 27.10 2.09
N SER A 114 1.40 26.42 3.17
CA SER A 114 0.93 26.72 4.53
C SER A 114 -0.60 26.80 4.65
N ASP A 115 -1.32 25.83 4.05
CA ASP A 115 -2.78 25.72 4.19
C ASP A 115 -3.19 25.03 5.50
N VAL A 116 -3.81 25.80 6.41
CA VAL A 116 -4.28 25.34 7.73
C VAL A 116 -5.52 24.46 7.61
N GLN A 117 -6.43 24.77 6.69
CA GLN A 117 -7.72 24.08 6.57
C GLN A 117 -7.49 22.66 6.04
N LEU A 118 -6.67 22.54 5.00
CA LEU A 118 -6.28 21.25 4.43
C LEU A 118 -5.59 20.36 5.46
N TRP A 119 -4.69 20.92 6.28
CA TRP A 119 -4.02 20.18 7.34
C TRP A 119 -4.98 19.67 8.42
N ASN A 120 -5.94 20.50 8.84
CA ASN A 120 -6.95 20.09 9.81
C ASN A 120 -7.81 18.94 9.27
N LEU A 121 -8.27 19.03 8.02
CA LEU A 121 -9.04 17.98 7.38
C LEU A 121 -8.25 16.66 7.26
N MET A 122 -6.95 16.75 6.91
CA MET A 122 -6.07 15.57 6.91
C MET A 122 -5.93 14.96 8.29
N CYS A 123 -5.85 15.77 9.35
CA CYS A 123 -5.77 15.28 10.73
C CYS A 123 -7.07 14.60 11.16
N GLU A 124 -8.23 15.20 10.86
CA GLU A 124 -9.54 14.63 11.15
C GLU A 124 -9.75 13.28 10.45
N LEU A 125 -9.42 13.20 9.15
CA LEU A 125 -9.51 11.95 8.40
C LEU A 125 -8.56 10.87 8.94
N LYS A 126 -7.32 11.24 9.29
CA LYS A 126 -6.35 10.35 9.93
C LYS A 126 -6.87 9.83 11.28
N GLU A 127 -7.35 10.71 12.15
CA GLU A 127 -7.91 10.34 13.45
C GLU A 127 -9.13 9.43 13.31
N PHE A 128 -10.00 9.71 12.34
CA PHE A 128 -11.16 8.86 12.03
C PHE A 128 -10.71 7.45 11.62
N ILE A 129 -9.81 7.33 10.63
CA ILE A 129 -9.30 6.02 10.15
C ILE A 129 -8.66 5.22 11.30
N LEU A 130 -7.86 5.88 12.14
CA LEU A 130 -7.19 5.23 13.28
C LEU A 130 -8.20 4.77 14.34
N SER A 131 -9.28 5.54 14.56
CA SER A 131 -10.35 5.16 15.49
C SER A 131 -11.10 3.89 15.07
N GLN A 132 -11.06 3.54 13.78
CA GLN A 132 -11.72 2.36 13.22
C GLN A 132 -10.82 1.11 13.13
N TRP A 133 -9.55 1.19 13.55
CA TRP A 133 -8.61 0.06 13.40
C TRP A 133 -9.06 -1.23 14.12
N LYS A 134 -9.54 -1.11 15.37
CA LYS A 134 -10.00 -2.25 16.18
C LYS A 134 -11.49 -2.59 15.95
N THR A 135 -12.20 -1.84 15.11
CA THR A 135 -13.64 -2.00 14.92
C THR A 135 -13.95 -2.87 13.69
N THR A 136 -15.22 -3.29 13.55
CA THR A 136 -15.71 -3.96 12.33
C THR A 136 -16.14 -2.98 11.24
N PHE A 137 -15.95 -1.68 11.43
CA PHE A 137 -16.47 -0.66 10.53
C PHE A 137 -16.01 -0.90 9.08
N PRO A 138 -16.90 -0.74 8.08
CA PRO A 138 -18.31 -0.33 8.17
C PRO A 138 -19.32 -1.48 8.37
N LEU A 139 -18.87 -2.70 8.65
CA LEU A 139 -19.75 -3.87 8.84
C LEU A 139 -20.38 -3.87 10.24
N LYS A 140 -21.64 -4.32 10.33
CA LYS A 140 -22.36 -4.52 11.60
C LYS A 140 -21.63 -5.55 12.48
N PRO A 141 -21.37 -5.25 13.77
CA PRO A 141 -20.74 -6.20 14.70
C PRO A 141 -21.54 -7.50 14.82
N SER A 142 -20.87 -8.65 14.91
CA SER A 142 -21.54 -9.97 14.92
C SER A 142 -22.01 -10.40 16.31
N GLY A 143 -21.81 -9.58 17.35
CA GLY A 143 -22.04 -9.95 18.74
C GLY A 143 -20.92 -10.79 19.38
N ASP A 144 -20.07 -11.44 18.59
CA ASP A 144 -18.83 -12.09 19.05
C ASP A 144 -17.59 -11.25 18.70
N ILE A 145 -17.00 -10.64 19.71
CA ILE A 145 -15.83 -9.75 19.59
C ILE A 145 -14.64 -10.48 18.95
N LEU A 146 -14.47 -11.77 19.24
CA LEU A 146 -13.32 -12.55 18.76
C LEU A 146 -13.48 -12.96 17.29
N GLY A 147 -14.69 -13.32 16.85
CA GLY A 147 -14.99 -13.51 15.43
C GLY A 147 -14.92 -12.21 14.62
N ASP A 148 -15.22 -11.08 15.24
CA ASP A 148 -15.14 -9.76 14.63
C ASP A 148 -13.68 -9.30 14.34
N HIS A 149 -12.67 -9.95 14.95
CA HIS A 149 -11.26 -9.68 14.65
C HIS A 149 -10.87 -10.05 13.21
N SER A 150 -11.43 -11.12 12.63
CA SER A 150 -11.22 -11.51 11.22
C SER A 150 -12.18 -10.84 10.24
N ARG A 151 -13.08 -9.97 10.71
CA ARG A 151 -13.98 -9.19 9.84
C ARG A 151 -13.36 -7.85 9.46
N SER A 152 -13.83 -7.28 8.35
CA SER A 152 -13.33 -6.03 7.76
C SER A 152 -11.82 -6.06 7.44
N LEU A 153 -11.31 -7.21 6.97
CA LEU A 153 -9.88 -7.38 6.67
C LEU A 153 -9.37 -6.40 5.62
N GLY A 154 -10.18 -6.05 4.62
CA GLY A 154 -9.78 -5.13 3.55
C GLY A 154 -9.47 -3.73 4.11
N VAL A 155 -10.35 -3.21 4.95
CA VAL A 155 -10.19 -1.92 5.63
C VAL A 155 -8.98 -1.96 6.57
N LYS A 156 -8.87 -2.99 7.41
CA LYS A 156 -7.73 -3.14 8.33
C LYS A 156 -6.40 -3.19 7.56
N LEU A 157 -6.30 -3.97 6.48
CA LEU A 157 -5.08 -4.01 5.65
C LEU A 157 -4.77 -2.65 5.00
N ALA A 158 -5.78 -1.93 4.52
CA ALA A 158 -5.60 -0.58 4.00
C ALA A 158 -5.08 0.37 5.09
N THR A 159 -5.60 0.28 6.32
CA THR A 159 -5.12 1.07 7.47
C THR A 159 -3.67 0.74 7.83
N VAL A 160 -3.23 -0.53 7.77
CA VAL A 160 -1.80 -0.88 7.95
C VAL A 160 -0.94 -0.15 6.93
N LYS A 161 -1.36 -0.17 5.66
CA LYS A 161 -0.63 0.48 4.56
C LYS A 161 -0.58 2.00 4.77
N PHE A 162 -1.69 2.60 5.18
CA PHE A 162 -1.78 4.01 5.53
C PHE A 162 -0.84 4.37 6.68
N ILE A 163 -0.88 3.63 7.80
CA ILE A 163 0.02 3.86 8.95
C ILE A 163 1.49 3.79 8.51
N SER A 164 1.84 2.77 7.72
CA SER A 164 3.20 2.63 7.19
C SER A 164 3.64 3.84 6.37
N LYS A 165 2.74 4.42 5.56
CA LYS A 165 3.02 5.63 4.78
C LYS A 165 3.18 6.87 5.66
N VAL A 166 2.29 7.08 6.63
CA VAL A 166 2.40 8.20 7.58
C VAL A 166 3.71 8.12 8.37
N VAL A 167 4.09 6.93 8.86
CA VAL A 167 5.34 6.72 9.58
C VAL A 167 6.55 7.09 8.71
N VAL A 168 6.55 6.73 7.43
CA VAL A 168 7.64 7.09 6.50
C VAL A 168 7.73 8.60 6.29
N VAL A 169 6.60 9.30 6.14
CA VAL A 169 6.57 10.76 5.92
C VAL A 169 7.00 11.53 7.16
N HIS A 170 6.51 11.13 8.34
CA HIS A 170 6.77 11.81 9.60
C HIS A 170 8.12 11.45 10.25
N THR A 171 8.91 10.55 9.64
CA THR A 171 10.28 10.25 10.07
C THR A 171 11.29 10.80 9.10
N ASN A 172 12.42 11.26 9.65
CA ASN A 172 13.52 11.75 8.83
C ASN A 172 14.21 10.58 8.08
N GLY A 173 14.57 10.79 6.81
CA GLY A 173 15.19 9.74 6.00
C GLY A 173 15.79 10.22 4.69
N ASN A 174 16.59 9.35 4.07
CA ASN A 174 17.47 9.69 2.93
C ASN A 174 16.74 9.76 1.58
N SER A 175 15.47 9.35 1.49
CA SER A 175 14.73 9.29 0.22
C SER A 175 13.24 9.59 0.41
N GLY A 176 12.66 10.27 -0.58
CA GLY A 176 11.25 10.68 -0.61
C GLY A 176 10.95 11.98 0.12
N ILE A 177 9.72 12.47 -0.03
CA ILE A 177 9.17 13.56 0.77
C ILE A 177 9.09 13.08 2.23
N GLY A 178 9.58 13.89 3.16
CA GLY A 178 9.61 13.55 4.57
C GLY A 178 9.94 14.76 5.43
N LEU A 179 10.22 14.54 6.72
CA LEU A 179 10.45 15.64 7.67
C LEU A 179 11.62 16.57 7.30
N ALA A 180 12.57 16.10 6.47
CA ALA A 180 13.67 16.90 5.93
C ALA A 180 13.23 18.01 4.98
N SER A 181 12.11 17.84 4.25
CA SER A 181 11.63 18.84 3.28
C SER A 181 10.87 20.00 3.93
N VAL A 182 10.56 19.89 5.23
CA VAL A 182 9.82 20.92 5.97
C VAL A 182 10.80 21.89 6.63
N PRO A 183 10.63 23.22 6.50
CA PRO A 183 11.42 24.20 7.26
C PRO A 183 11.23 24.07 8.79
N ASP A 184 12.25 24.39 9.59
CA ASP A 184 12.18 24.28 11.06
C ASP A 184 11.17 25.25 11.71
N ASN A 185 10.90 26.39 11.07
CA ASN A 185 9.97 27.43 11.54
C ASN A 185 8.67 27.47 10.73
N HIS A 186 8.04 26.31 10.47
CA HIS A 186 6.79 26.27 9.71
C HIS A 186 5.57 26.62 10.61
N PRO A 187 4.68 27.55 10.20
CA PRO A 187 3.58 28.06 11.04
C PRO A 187 2.51 27.00 11.42
N ILE A 188 2.34 25.96 10.61
CA ILE A 188 1.31 24.91 10.83
C ILE A 188 1.84 23.70 11.59
N PHE A 189 3.11 23.35 11.37
CA PHE A 189 3.68 22.16 11.99
C PHE A 189 4.17 22.55 13.39
N LYS A 190 3.30 22.37 14.39
CA LYS A 190 3.52 22.75 15.81
C LYS A 190 4.92 22.40 16.36
N SER A 191 5.55 21.31 15.86
CA SER A 191 6.99 21.02 15.98
C SER A 191 7.34 19.75 15.18
N LYS A 192 8.51 19.70 14.53
CA LYS A 192 9.05 18.47 13.91
C LYS A 192 9.14 17.30 14.89
N SER A 193 9.50 17.58 16.15
CA SER A 193 9.60 16.57 17.22
C SER A 193 8.24 15.94 17.55
N ALA A 194 7.15 16.71 17.46
CA ALA A 194 5.81 16.20 17.70
C ALA A 194 5.37 15.19 16.62
N LEU A 195 5.69 15.46 15.36
CA LEU A 195 5.41 14.56 14.24
C LEU A 195 6.22 13.26 14.35
N GLU A 196 7.49 13.33 14.75
CA GLU A 196 8.30 12.13 15.00
C GLU A 196 7.76 11.29 16.16
N SER A 197 7.29 11.94 17.23
CA SER A 197 6.66 11.27 18.37
C SER A 197 5.36 10.58 17.96
N GLU A 198 4.55 11.22 17.11
CA GLU A 198 3.36 10.60 16.51
C GLU A 198 3.72 9.38 15.66
N ALA A 199 4.73 9.47 14.79
CA ALA A 199 5.19 8.36 13.98
C ALA A 199 5.64 7.15 14.84
N LYS A 200 6.35 7.42 15.95
CA LYS A 200 6.75 6.39 16.91
C LYS A 200 5.54 5.70 17.55
N LYS A 201 4.52 6.47 17.96
CA LYS A 201 3.26 5.93 18.51
C LYS A 201 2.51 5.07 17.50
N LEU A 202 2.42 5.52 16.25
CA LEU A 202 1.78 4.77 15.17
C LEU A 202 2.52 3.47 14.85
N LEU A 203 3.85 3.50 14.88
CA LEU A 203 4.67 2.30 14.73
C LEU A 203 4.45 1.32 15.90
N ASP A 204 4.41 1.81 17.14
CA ASP A 204 4.09 1.00 18.31
C ASP A 204 2.70 0.37 18.22
N TYR A 205 1.73 1.07 17.63
CA TYR A 205 0.39 0.54 17.43
C TYR A 205 0.39 -0.73 16.55
N LEU A 206 1.18 -0.74 15.47
CA LEU A 206 1.36 -1.92 14.61
C LEU A 206 2.14 -3.04 15.32
N LEU A 207 3.19 -2.70 16.07
CA LEU A 207 4.02 -3.68 16.79
C LEU A 207 3.25 -4.33 17.95
N ASN A 208 2.48 -3.55 18.70
CA ASN A 208 1.65 -4.05 19.79
C ASN A 208 0.56 -4.97 19.28
N TYR A 209 -0.01 -4.71 18.08
CA TYR A 209 -0.96 -5.61 17.46
C TYR A 209 -0.37 -7.02 17.24
N LEU A 210 0.89 -7.13 16.82
CA LEU A 210 1.55 -8.43 16.64
C LEU A 210 1.60 -9.22 17.97
N SER A 211 1.89 -8.56 19.09
CA SER A 211 1.98 -9.22 20.40
C SER A 211 0.63 -9.46 21.07
N GLU A 212 -0.25 -8.46 21.08
CA GLU A 212 -1.49 -8.43 21.86
C GLU A 212 -2.63 -9.23 21.22
N GLU A 213 -2.68 -9.31 19.89
CA GLU A 213 -3.76 -10.00 19.18
C GLU A 213 -3.78 -11.49 19.53
N PRO A 214 -4.83 -12.01 20.20
CA PRO A 214 -4.84 -13.41 20.63
C PRO A 214 -5.15 -14.39 19.49
N MET A 215 -5.85 -13.94 18.44
CA MET A 215 -6.34 -14.82 17.37
C MET A 215 -5.37 -14.89 16.18
N MET A 216 -5.39 -16.02 15.46
CA MET A 216 -4.56 -16.25 14.28
C MET A 216 -5.11 -15.54 13.03
N VAL A 217 -4.94 -14.22 12.94
CA VAL A 217 -5.35 -13.41 11.76
C VAL A 217 -4.21 -13.27 10.76
N THR A 218 -3.95 -14.33 10.00
CA THR A 218 -2.82 -14.44 9.06
C THR A 218 -2.65 -13.27 8.09
N PRO A 219 -3.70 -12.77 7.40
CA PRO A 219 -3.55 -11.68 6.45
C PRO A 219 -2.99 -10.40 7.09
N LEU A 220 -3.42 -10.06 8.31
CA LEU A 220 -2.97 -8.86 9.01
C LEU A 220 -1.53 -8.98 9.49
N PHE A 221 -1.14 -10.12 10.07
CA PHE A 221 0.26 -10.33 10.47
C PHE A 221 1.20 -10.23 9.27
N ASN A 222 0.84 -10.85 8.15
CA ASN A 222 1.63 -10.76 6.92
C ASN A 222 1.66 -9.32 6.37
N GLY A 223 0.52 -8.63 6.36
CA GLY A 223 0.43 -7.23 5.92
C GLY A 223 1.32 -6.30 6.75
N ILE A 224 1.32 -6.47 8.07
CA ILE A 224 2.15 -5.70 9.00
C ILE A 224 3.63 -6.00 8.77
N LEU A 225 4.05 -7.27 8.76
CA LEU A 225 5.45 -7.64 8.52
C LEU A 225 5.98 -7.10 7.18
N ASN A 226 5.19 -7.20 6.12
CA ASN A 226 5.56 -6.65 4.81
C ASN A 226 5.73 -5.13 4.88
N CYS A 227 4.79 -4.41 5.49
CA CYS A 227 4.88 -2.95 5.64
C CYS A 227 6.08 -2.53 6.51
N LEU A 228 6.36 -3.23 7.61
CA LEU A 228 7.53 -3.01 8.45
C LEU A 228 8.83 -3.19 7.65
N GLY A 229 8.88 -4.14 6.72
CA GLY A 229 10.05 -4.35 5.84
C GLY A 229 10.32 -3.13 4.94
N PHE A 230 9.26 -2.53 4.39
CA PHE A 230 9.38 -1.28 3.62
C PHE A 230 9.82 -0.10 4.49
N VAL A 231 9.28 0.02 5.71
CA VAL A 231 9.67 1.07 6.67
C VAL A 231 11.16 0.92 7.04
N MET A 232 11.64 -0.30 7.33
CA MET A 232 13.05 -0.56 7.61
C MET A 232 13.97 -0.13 6.46
N LYS A 233 13.58 -0.41 5.22
CA LYS A 233 14.36 -0.04 4.03
C LYS A 233 14.44 1.48 3.84
N GLN A 234 13.33 2.19 4.02
CA GLN A 234 13.24 3.63 3.78
C GLN A 234 13.73 4.47 4.97
N ARG A 235 13.64 3.93 6.19
CA ARG A 235 13.92 4.62 7.45
C ARG A 235 14.73 3.72 8.40
N PRO A 236 16.06 3.63 8.21
CA PRO A 236 16.91 2.76 9.02
C PRO A 236 16.85 3.03 10.53
N GLN A 237 16.58 4.27 10.94
CA GLN A 237 16.46 4.67 12.36
C GLN A 237 15.33 3.93 13.10
N ALA A 238 14.25 3.57 12.40
CA ALA A 238 13.13 2.83 12.98
C ALA A 238 13.45 1.34 13.20
N THR A 239 14.50 0.82 12.55
CA THR A 239 14.83 -0.62 12.52
C THR A 239 15.01 -1.19 13.93
N SER A 240 15.78 -0.53 14.79
CA SER A 240 16.04 -1.04 16.16
C SER A 240 14.73 -1.28 16.94
N ARG A 241 13.78 -0.34 16.82
CA ARG A 241 12.46 -0.44 17.47
C ARG A 241 11.60 -1.56 16.87
N ILE A 242 11.62 -1.70 15.54
CA ILE A 242 10.91 -2.76 14.83
C ILE A 242 11.43 -4.14 15.26
N LEU A 243 12.75 -4.34 15.30
CA LEU A 243 13.36 -5.60 15.71
C LEU A 243 13.02 -5.95 17.16
N ALA A 244 13.01 -4.96 18.06
CA ALA A 244 12.61 -5.16 19.45
C ALA A 244 11.14 -5.61 19.58
N GLY A 245 10.22 -5.03 18.80
CA GLY A 245 8.81 -5.43 18.78
C GLY A 245 8.62 -6.83 18.16
N ILE A 246 9.35 -7.14 17.10
CA ILE A 246 9.28 -8.45 16.43
C ILE A 246 9.78 -9.60 17.31
N LEU A 247 10.76 -9.36 18.19
CA LEU A 247 11.17 -10.38 19.17
C LEU A 247 10.08 -10.71 20.19
N ARG A 248 9.12 -9.82 20.43
CA ARG A 248 7.95 -10.08 21.28
C ARG A 248 6.85 -10.85 20.52
N PHE A 249 6.93 -10.91 19.19
CA PHE A 249 5.97 -11.63 18.38
C PHE A 249 6.22 -13.13 18.46
N ASN A 250 5.34 -13.84 19.16
CA ASN A 250 5.35 -15.28 19.27
C ASN A 250 4.13 -15.89 18.55
N ILE A 251 4.39 -16.66 17.49
CA ILE A 251 3.36 -17.31 16.67
C ILE A 251 2.69 -18.44 17.45
N ASP A 252 3.44 -19.14 18.31
CA ASP A 252 2.92 -20.28 19.06
C ASP A 252 1.93 -19.85 20.14
N LEU A 253 1.84 -18.59 20.52
CA LEU A 253 0.85 -18.12 21.50
C LEU A 253 -0.52 -17.82 20.90
N LYS A 254 -0.67 -17.90 19.57
CA LYS A 254 -1.90 -17.47 18.86
C LYS A 254 -2.93 -18.60 18.73
N TYR A 255 -4.18 -18.30 19.05
CA TYR A 255 -5.29 -19.24 19.08
C TYR A 255 -6.00 -19.39 17.72
N GLN A 256 -6.60 -20.56 17.50
CA GLN A 256 -7.47 -20.87 16.36
C GLN A 256 -8.84 -20.19 16.51
N GLN A 257 -9.38 -19.68 15.40
CA GLN A 257 -10.76 -19.19 15.34
C GLN A 257 -11.75 -20.36 15.36
N GLU A 258 -12.89 -20.21 16.04
CA GLU A 258 -13.86 -21.30 16.20
C GLU A 258 -14.52 -21.76 14.90
N THR A 259 -14.60 -20.88 13.91
CA THR A 259 -15.15 -21.17 12.58
C THR A 259 -14.19 -21.94 11.68
N ASP A 260 -12.89 -21.93 11.99
CA ASP A 260 -11.86 -22.47 11.11
C ASP A 260 -11.58 -23.95 11.39
N SER A 261 -11.40 -24.73 10.32
CA SER A 261 -10.93 -26.12 10.43
C SER A 261 -9.49 -26.19 10.96
N VAL A 262 -9.13 -27.32 11.58
CA VAL A 262 -7.75 -27.54 12.08
C VAL A 262 -6.72 -27.45 10.95
N LEU A 263 -7.10 -27.89 9.73
CA LEU A 263 -6.28 -27.75 8.53
C LEU A 263 -6.05 -26.27 8.18
N ASN A 264 -7.10 -25.44 8.19
CA ASN A 264 -6.99 -24.01 7.92
C ASN A 264 -6.08 -23.32 8.94
N TYR A 265 -6.20 -23.65 10.23
CA TYR A 265 -5.29 -23.15 11.27
C TYR A 265 -3.84 -23.56 11.04
N ARG A 266 -3.58 -24.84 10.70
CA ARG A 266 -2.23 -25.33 10.38
C ARG A 266 -1.62 -24.57 9.20
N MET A 267 -2.41 -24.37 8.13
CA MET A 267 -1.98 -23.60 6.95
C MET A 267 -1.72 -22.14 7.30
N ALA A 268 -2.64 -21.50 8.02
CA ALA A 268 -2.53 -20.13 8.52
C ALA A 268 -1.23 -19.92 9.30
N LYS A 269 -0.97 -20.77 10.30
CA LYS A 269 0.27 -20.75 11.09
C LYS A 269 1.51 -20.84 10.18
N ARG A 270 1.52 -21.78 9.23
CA ARG A 270 2.65 -21.96 8.31
C ARG A 270 2.89 -20.76 7.39
N PHE A 271 1.83 -20.09 6.94
CA PHE A 271 1.96 -18.87 6.16
C PHE A 271 2.62 -17.75 6.96
N VAL A 272 2.25 -17.58 8.23
CA VAL A 272 2.86 -16.60 9.12
C VAL A 272 4.33 -16.95 9.42
N GLU A 273 4.64 -18.22 9.70
CA GLU A 273 6.02 -18.69 9.90
C GLU A 273 6.90 -18.42 8.67
N ARG A 274 6.38 -18.70 7.47
CA ARG A 274 7.09 -18.41 6.22
C ARG A 274 7.28 -16.91 6.01
N CYS A 275 6.26 -16.10 6.28
CA CYS A 275 6.34 -14.64 6.18
C CYS A 275 7.38 -14.07 7.16
N TYR A 276 7.37 -14.52 8.42
CA TYR A 276 8.34 -14.10 9.42
C TYR A 276 9.77 -14.51 9.03
N LYS A 277 9.98 -15.75 8.56
CA LYS A 277 11.28 -16.18 8.05
C LYS A 277 11.76 -15.28 6.91
N ASN A 278 10.90 -15.01 5.93
CA ASN A 278 11.23 -14.17 4.78
C ASN A 278 11.55 -12.73 5.20
N PHE A 279 10.82 -12.19 6.18
CA PHE A 279 11.09 -10.86 6.74
C PHE A 279 12.48 -10.77 7.37
N VAL A 280 12.85 -11.76 8.20
CA VAL A 280 14.18 -11.79 8.83
C VAL A 280 15.28 -11.97 7.78
N GLN A 281 15.09 -12.88 6.82
CA GLN A 281 16.04 -13.07 5.73
C GLN A 281 16.21 -11.83 4.85
N PHE A 282 15.12 -11.10 4.58
CA PHE A 282 15.18 -9.82 3.89
C PHE A 282 16.07 -8.85 4.66
N GLY A 283 15.83 -8.65 5.96
CA GLY A 283 16.63 -7.73 6.79
C GLY A 283 18.11 -8.12 6.89
N LEU A 284 18.43 -9.41 6.91
CA LEU A 284 19.81 -9.92 6.90
C LEU A 284 20.49 -9.68 5.55
N ARG A 285 19.85 -10.06 4.44
CA ARG A 285 20.40 -9.90 3.07
C ARG A 285 20.58 -8.43 2.69
N SER A 286 19.66 -7.57 3.09
CA SER A 286 19.72 -6.13 2.82
C SER A 286 20.64 -5.35 3.76
N GLN A 287 21.41 -6.04 4.63
CA GLN A 287 22.33 -5.42 5.61
C GLN A 287 21.65 -4.38 6.53
N LEU A 288 20.34 -4.54 6.77
CA LEU A 288 19.57 -3.72 7.72
C LEU A 288 19.69 -4.29 9.14
N ILE A 289 19.86 -5.61 9.27
CA ILE A 289 20.15 -6.30 10.53
C ILE A 289 21.63 -6.66 10.51
N ARG A 290 22.47 -5.81 11.10
CA ARG A 290 23.93 -6.01 11.12
C ARG A 290 24.38 -6.67 12.42
N ASN A 291 25.47 -7.43 12.34
CA ASN A 291 26.16 -8.03 13.49
C ASN A 291 26.94 -7.00 14.34
N SER A 292 26.99 -5.73 13.90
CA SER A 292 27.66 -4.63 14.60
C SER A 292 26.71 -3.44 14.77
N GLY A 293 26.90 -2.65 15.83
CA GLY A 293 26.08 -1.49 16.19
C GLY A 293 24.83 -1.83 17.02
N THR A 294 23.87 -0.90 17.06
CA THR A 294 22.63 -1.00 17.88
C THR A 294 21.75 -2.20 17.54
N THR A 295 21.90 -2.79 16.36
CA THR A 295 21.17 -3.98 15.89
C THR A 295 21.87 -5.31 16.20
N GLY A 296 23.14 -5.30 16.62
CA GLY A 296 23.94 -6.53 16.83
C GLY A 296 23.36 -7.46 17.88
N GLN A 297 22.78 -6.90 18.95
CA GLN A 297 22.06 -7.63 20.00
C GLN A 297 20.85 -8.44 19.49
N TYR A 298 20.27 -8.05 18.36
CA TYR A 298 19.11 -8.73 17.74
C TYR A 298 19.53 -9.75 16.69
N TYR A 299 20.70 -9.57 16.07
CA TYR A 299 21.21 -10.40 14.97
C TYR A 299 21.21 -11.90 15.34
N ASN A 300 21.86 -12.26 16.44
CA ASN A 300 21.98 -13.66 16.87
C ASN A 300 20.62 -14.30 17.20
N LYS A 301 19.72 -13.56 17.83
CA LYS A 301 18.39 -14.07 18.21
C LYS A 301 17.50 -14.29 16.98
N LEU A 302 17.45 -13.30 16.08
CA LEU A 302 16.64 -13.38 14.86
C LEU A 302 17.21 -14.40 13.86
N SER A 303 18.54 -14.51 13.75
CA SER A 303 19.17 -15.53 12.92
C SER A 303 18.82 -16.95 13.38
N LYS A 304 18.84 -17.20 14.70
CA LYS A 304 18.40 -18.48 15.27
C LYS A 304 16.93 -18.76 14.97
N ILE A 305 16.05 -17.78 15.18
CA ILE A 305 14.62 -17.91 14.86
C ILE A 305 14.41 -18.24 13.37
N SER A 306 15.12 -17.55 12.47
CA SER A 306 15.04 -17.81 11.03
C SER A 306 15.45 -19.24 10.67
N GLN A 307 16.51 -19.74 11.30
CA GLN A 307 16.99 -21.11 11.11
C GLN A 307 15.98 -22.15 11.64
N THR A 308 15.43 -21.95 12.83
CA THR A 308 14.39 -22.83 13.39
C THR A 308 13.15 -22.87 12.50
N LEU A 309 12.67 -21.72 12.03
CA LEU A 309 11.54 -21.64 11.09
C LEU A 309 11.85 -22.29 9.73
N HIS A 310 13.12 -22.28 9.31
CA HIS A 310 13.54 -22.99 8.11
C HIS A 310 13.43 -24.51 8.31
N THR A 311 13.96 -25.05 9.41
CA THR A 311 13.89 -26.48 9.72
C THR A 311 12.44 -26.99 9.82
N ILE A 312 11.58 -26.27 10.54
CA ILE A 312 10.13 -26.58 10.64
C ILE A 312 9.49 -26.60 9.24
N GLY A 313 9.89 -25.66 8.38
CA GLY A 313 9.45 -25.57 7.00
C GLY A 313 9.85 -26.78 6.15
N GLU A 314 11.10 -27.26 6.27
CA GLU A 314 11.58 -28.44 5.54
C GLU A 314 10.93 -29.73 6.06
N GLU A 315 10.80 -29.90 7.39
CA GLU A 315 10.11 -31.05 7.97
C GLU A 315 8.67 -31.17 7.50
N THR A 316 7.95 -30.05 7.48
CA THR A 316 6.54 -30.05 7.04
C THR A 316 6.44 -30.16 5.51
N ARG A 317 7.51 -29.89 4.75
CA ARG A 317 7.58 -30.21 3.32
C ARG A 317 7.78 -31.72 3.11
N ALA A 318 8.66 -32.34 3.89
CA ALA A 318 8.94 -33.77 3.84
C ALA A 318 7.76 -34.64 4.29
N LYS A 319 7.08 -34.24 5.39
CA LYS A 319 5.94 -34.97 5.98
C LYS A 319 4.62 -34.77 5.19
N GLY A 320 4.51 -33.70 4.40
CA GLY A 320 3.28 -33.31 3.72
C GLY A 320 2.30 -32.53 4.61
N ILE A 321 1.55 -31.58 4.03
CA ILE A 321 0.63 -30.68 4.76
C ILE A 321 -0.64 -31.41 5.23
N LEU A 322 -1.00 -32.51 4.58
CA LEU A 322 -2.22 -33.28 4.87
C LEU A 322 -1.99 -34.40 5.90
N ASN A 323 -0.75 -34.79 6.15
CA ASN A 323 -0.43 -35.83 7.13
C ASN A 323 -0.21 -35.19 8.51
N PHE A 324 -1.25 -35.16 9.35
CA PHE A 324 -1.16 -34.70 10.75
C PHE A 324 -2.23 -35.31 11.64
N ASP A 325 -1.90 -35.40 12.93
CA ASP A 325 -2.86 -35.67 13.99
C ASP A 325 -3.60 -34.38 14.36
N ALA A 326 -4.92 -34.37 14.17
CA ALA A 326 -5.78 -33.21 14.42
C ALA A 326 -5.75 -32.77 15.89
N LYS A 327 -5.56 -33.69 16.84
CA LYS A 327 -5.58 -33.39 18.28
C LYS A 327 -4.33 -32.65 18.77
N GLN A 328 -3.21 -32.82 18.07
CA GLN A 328 -1.94 -32.14 18.42
C GLN A 328 -1.87 -30.72 17.86
N VAL A 329 -2.69 -30.41 16.85
CA VAL A 329 -2.67 -29.13 16.12
C VAL A 329 -3.82 -28.22 16.53
N GLU A 330 -4.93 -28.76 17.02
CA GLU A 330 -6.07 -27.98 17.50
C GLU A 330 -5.67 -27.13 18.72
N ARG A 331 -5.88 -25.82 18.61
CA ARG A 331 -5.54 -24.86 19.68
C ARG A 331 -6.63 -23.82 19.85
N LYS A 332 -7.75 -24.23 20.44
CA LYS A 332 -8.85 -23.33 20.81
C LYS A 332 -8.56 -22.59 22.11
N MET A 333 -9.06 -21.36 22.22
CA MET A 333 -8.91 -20.56 23.43
C MET A 333 -9.75 -21.17 24.57
N PRO A 334 -9.20 -21.35 25.79
CA PRO A 334 -9.97 -21.84 26.93
C PRO A 334 -11.13 -20.90 27.28
N SER A 335 -12.32 -21.43 27.61
CA SER A 335 -13.53 -20.64 27.89
C SER A 335 -13.34 -19.58 28.99
N ARG A 336 -12.49 -19.85 29.99
CA ARG A 336 -12.17 -18.91 31.08
C ARG A 336 -11.33 -17.71 30.62
N GLU A 337 -10.38 -17.93 29.71
CA GLU A 337 -9.58 -16.84 29.12
C GLU A 337 -10.42 -16.03 28.15
N ARG A 338 -11.30 -16.70 27.39
CA ARG A 338 -12.25 -16.06 26.49
C ARG A 338 -13.12 -15.04 27.22
N SER A 339 -13.78 -15.44 28.32
CA SER A 339 -14.63 -14.52 29.09
C SER A 339 -13.86 -13.34 29.69
N ARG A 340 -12.61 -13.56 30.14
CA ARG A 340 -11.75 -12.48 30.64
C ARG A 340 -11.38 -11.49 29.53
N TYR A 341 -11.01 -12.01 28.35
CA TYR A 341 -10.66 -11.17 27.21
C TYR A 341 -11.86 -10.37 26.70
N VAL A 342 -13.02 -11.03 26.58
CA VAL A 342 -14.28 -10.38 26.16
C VAL A 342 -14.67 -9.27 27.15
N ALA A 343 -14.58 -9.53 28.46
CA ALA A 343 -14.85 -8.51 29.48
C ALA A 343 -13.88 -7.33 29.41
N ALA A 344 -12.59 -7.59 29.21
CA ALA A 344 -11.57 -6.54 29.05
C ALA A 344 -11.78 -5.73 27.77
N ALA A 345 -12.11 -6.38 26.66
CA ALA A 345 -12.39 -5.73 25.38
C ALA A 345 -13.66 -4.87 25.43
N GLN A 346 -14.73 -5.36 26.08
CA GLN A 346 -15.96 -4.59 26.31
C GLN A 346 -15.72 -3.37 27.20
N ALA A 347 -14.89 -3.49 28.24
CA ALA A 347 -14.50 -2.34 29.07
C ALA A 347 -13.69 -1.28 28.30
N GLN A 348 -12.85 -1.70 27.35
CA GLN A 348 -12.12 -0.79 26.47
C GLN A 348 -13.02 -0.12 25.42
N LEU A 349 -13.98 -0.85 24.86
CA LEU A 349 -14.98 -0.30 23.94
C LEU A 349 -15.91 0.70 24.64
N SER A 350 -16.41 0.38 25.84
CA SER A 350 -17.30 1.28 26.60
C SER A 350 -16.59 2.53 27.12
N SER A 351 -15.31 2.44 27.50
CA SER A 351 -14.51 3.63 27.83
C SER A 351 -14.22 4.51 26.61
N ALA A 352 -14.03 3.92 25.42
CA ALA A 352 -13.89 4.66 24.17
C ALA A 352 -15.22 5.31 23.70
N GLU A 353 -16.36 4.64 23.91
CA GLU A 353 -17.70 5.18 23.63
C GLU A 353 -18.09 6.29 24.60
N ASN A 354 -17.78 6.17 25.89
CA ASN A 354 -17.97 7.25 26.87
C ASN A 354 -17.07 8.47 26.58
N GLN A 355 -15.91 8.28 25.96
CA GLN A 355 -15.10 9.41 25.45
C GLN A 355 -15.67 10.01 24.16
N LYS A 356 -16.32 9.22 23.29
CA LYS A 356 -16.96 9.70 22.04
C LYS A 356 -18.32 10.40 22.27
N ASN A 357 -19.11 9.94 23.24
CA ASN A 357 -20.40 10.54 23.62
C ASN A 357 -20.26 11.76 24.57
N GLY A 358 -19.04 12.17 24.88
CA GLY A 358 -18.73 13.39 25.64
C GLY A 358 -18.92 14.70 24.86
N LYS A 359 -20.01 14.85 24.11
CA LYS A 359 -20.55 16.15 23.68
C LYS A 359 -21.97 16.32 24.26
N GLN A 360 -22.00 17.04 25.38
CA GLN A 360 -23.12 17.77 25.97
C GLN A 360 -24.29 16.94 26.55
N GLU A 361 -24.11 16.42 27.77
CA GLU A 361 -25.14 16.64 28.79
C GLU A 361 -25.10 18.14 29.20
N PRO A 362 -26.24 18.74 29.57
CA PRO A 362 -26.28 20.14 29.97
C PRO A 362 -25.39 20.30 31.20
N LYS A 363 -24.22 20.91 31.00
CA LYS A 363 -23.42 21.44 32.09
C LYS A 363 -24.35 22.33 32.90
N ILE A 364 -24.70 21.89 34.10
CA ILE A 364 -24.95 22.78 35.22
C ILE A 364 -23.81 23.80 35.13
N LEU A 365 -24.15 25.08 34.93
CA LEU A 365 -23.19 26.18 34.86
C LEU A 365 -22.24 26.08 36.05
N GLY A 366 -21.05 25.53 35.81
CA GLY A 366 -19.91 25.72 36.70
C GLY A 366 -19.56 27.20 36.67
N PRO A 367 -19.13 27.79 37.80
CA PRO A 367 -18.94 29.23 37.91
C PRO A 367 -17.96 29.73 36.83
N PRO A 368 -18.15 30.97 36.32
CA PRO A 368 -17.40 31.56 35.19
C PRO A 368 -15.87 31.65 35.42
N ASP A 369 -15.40 31.29 36.61
CA ASP A 369 -14.01 31.31 37.03
C ASP A 369 -13.13 30.30 36.27
N ILE A 370 -13.62 29.09 35.97
CA ILE A 370 -12.76 28.02 35.39
C ILE A 370 -12.27 28.39 33.99
N GLN A 371 -13.11 29.04 33.19
CA GLN A 371 -12.73 29.43 31.84
C GLN A 371 -11.73 30.58 31.87
N LEU A 372 -11.95 31.57 32.73
CA LEU A 372 -11.04 32.69 32.91
C LEU A 372 -9.68 32.27 33.50
N LEU A 373 -9.66 31.28 34.40
CA LEU A 373 -8.43 30.69 34.95
C LEU A 373 -7.64 29.92 33.88
N ASN A 374 -8.31 29.21 32.99
CA ASN A 374 -7.65 28.52 31.87
C ASN A 374 -7.03 29.52 30.88
N ASP A 375 -7.69 30.64 30.60
CA ASP A 375 -7.15 31.68 29.74
C ASP A 375 -5.97 32.41 30.40
N LEU A 376 -6.04 32.64 31.71
CA LEU A 376 -4.92 33.18 32.50
C LEU A 376 -3.73 32.21 32.50
N GLN A 377 -3.96 30.90 32.63
CA GLN A 377 -2.91 29.88 32.58
C GLN A 377 -2.21 29.82 31.21
N LYS A 378 -2.96 29.90 30.11
CA LYS A 378 -2.38 29.95 28.76
C LYS A 378 -1.51 31.18 28.58
N TYR A 379 -1.98 32.34 29.07
CA TYR A 379 -1.25 33.59 29.00
C TYR A 379 0.05 33.55 29.82
N THR A 380 0.03 33.01 31.05
CA THR A 380 1.26 32.89 31.85
C THR A 380 2.24 31.89 31.25
N MET A 381 1.78 30.76 30.72
CA MET A 381 2.63 29.78 30.04
C MET A 381 3.30 30.35 28.79
N PHE A 382 2.60 31.16 27.99
CA PHE A 382 3.18 31.84 26.83
C PHE A 382 4.30 32.83 27.21
N LYS A 383 4.19 33.46 28.39
CA LYS A 383 5.13 34.49 28.85
C LYS A 383 6.26 33.95 29.74
N SER A 384 6.12 32.73 30.26
CA SER A 384 7.10 32.06 31.13
C SER A 384 8.44 31.78 30.45
N SER A 385 8.54 31.91 29.13
CA SER A 385 9.80 31.79 28.37
C SER A 385 10.70 33.04 28.47
N THR A 386 10.21 34.15 29.03
CA THR A 386 10.97 35.39 29.18
C THR A 386 11.63 35.41 30.56
N SER A 387 12.96 35.27 30.63
CA SER A 387 13.71 35.33 31.88
C SER A 387 13.88 36.78 32.37
N GLY A 388 12.80 37.43 32.82
CA GLY A 388 12.82 38.80 33.34
C GLY A 388 11.54 39.60 33.03
N PHE A 389 11.51 40.88 33.41
CA PHE A 389 10.45 41.79 33.00
C PHE A 389 10.59 42.10 31.50
N PHE A 390 9.50 41.91 30.74
CA PHE A 390 9.49 42.20 29.31
C PHE A 390 9.68 43.69 29.00
N ASN A 391 9.23 44.57 29.90
CA ASN A 391 9.37 46.01 29.77
C ASN A 391 9.99 46.65 31.02
N THR A 392 11.27 47.01 30.92
CA THR A 392 12.06 47.69 31.97
C THR A 392 12.11 49.20 31.81
N SER A 393 11.39 49.78 30.83
CA SER A 393 11.39 51.23 30.60
C SER A 393 10.89 51.98 31.85
N PRO A 394 11.56 53.06 32.29
CA PRO A 394 11.10 53.92 33.37
C PRO A 394 9.97 54.87 32.93
N VAL A 395 9.63 54.91 31.64
CA VAL A 395 8.56 55.75 31.06
C VAL A 395 7.39 54.87 30.63
N ALA A 396 6.18 55.25 31.06
CA ALA A 396 4.94 54.58 30.65
C ALA A 396 4.57 54.93 29.20
N PHE A 397 3.97 53.99 28.47
CA PHE A 397 3.59 54.19 27.06
C PHE A 397 2.40 55.13 26.89
N ASP A 398 1.43 55.06 27.79
CA ASP A 398 0.18 55.84 27.76
C ASP A 398 -0.15 56.35 29.17
N ASN A 399 -0.98 57.39 29.29
CA ASN A 399 -1.42 57.99 30.56
C ASN A 399 -2.48 57.15 31.32
N SER A 400 -2.50 55.83 31.14
CA SER A 400 -3.47 54.94 31.79
C SER A 400 -2.87 54.24 33.01
N TYR A 401 -3.67 53.97 34.04
CA TYR A 401 -3.19 53.18 35.19
C TYR A 401 -2.70 51.78 34.79
N ALA A 402 -3.25 51.18 33.74
CA ALA A 402 -2.84 49.87 33.27
C ALA A 402 -1.41 49.85 32.70
N SER A 403 -0.99 50.93 32.02
CA SER A 403 0.36 51.02 31.42
C SER A 403 1.46 51.12 32.49
N VAL A 404 1.15 51.74 33.63
CA VAL A 404 2.06 51.90 34.76
C VAL A 404 2.45 50.55 35.36
N TYR A 405 1.47 49.65 35.53
CA TYR A 405 1.68 48.31 36.11
C TYR A 405 1.99 47.22 35.07
N SER A 406 2.01 47.54 33.78
CA SER A 406 2.30 46.57 32.71
C SER A 406 3.81 46.31 32.59
N LEU A 407 4.29 45.31 33.33
CA LEU A 407 5.69 44.86 33.28
C LEU A 407 5.93 43.69 32.32
N MET A 408 4.87 42.94 31.98
CA MET A 408 4.94 41.74 31.14
C MET A 408 4.48 41.98 29.69
N ASN A 409 3.88 43.15 29.40
CA ASN A 409 3.29 43.52 28.10
C ASN A 409 3.56 44.99 27.74
N SER A 410 3.32 45.36 26.48
CA SER A 410 3.50 46.72 25.97
C SER A 410 2.30 47.65 26.16
N LYS A 411 1.04 47.18 26.10
CA LYS A 411 -0.15 48.07 26.16
C LYS A 411 -1.24 47.64 27.15
N SER A 412 -1.64 46.37 27.20
CA SER A 412 -2.48 45.79 28.27
C SER A 412 -2.44 44.26 28.22
N SER A 413 -2.94 43.58 29.26
CA SER A 413 -3.00 42.10 29.30
C SER A 413 -4.32 41.51 28.79
N GLU A 414 -5.31 42.34 28.45
CA GLU A 414 -6.68 41.99 28.02
C GLU A 414 -7.46 41.03 28.95
N ILE A 415 -6.82 40.51 30.00
CA ILE A 415 -7.38 39.63 31.01
C ILE A 415 -7.85 40.47 32.20
N ASN A 416 -9.17 40.50 32.41
CA ASN A 416 -9.75 41.23 33.51
C ASN A 416 -9.88 40.31 34.74
N VAL A 417 -8.85 40.29 35.58
CA VAL A 417 -8.77 39.49 36.82
C VAL A 417 -9.91 39.83 37.80
N SER A 418 -10.51 41.02 37.68
CA SER A 418 -11.66 41.47 38.49
C SER A 418 -12.91 40.60 38.30
N LYS A 419 -13.01 39.87 37.18
CA LYS A 419 -14.12 38.96 36.89
C LYS A 419 -14.01 37.61 37.63
N LEU A 420 -12.89 37.32 38.29
CA LEU A 420 -12.72 36.13 39.14
C LEU A 420 -13.41 36.31 40.49
N SER A 421 -13.97 35.23 41.03
CA SER A 421 -14.49 35.20 42.40
C SER A 421 -13.45 35.68 43.42
N GLN A 422 -13.93 36.35 44.47
CA GLN A 422 -13.08 36.92 45.53
C GLN A 422 -12.17 35.86 46.16
N SER A 423 -12.69 34.65 46.39
CA SER A 423 -11.95 33.52 46.94
C SER A 423 -10.79 33.07 46.04
N SER A 424 -10.98 33.12 44.72
CA SER A 424 -9.95 32.75 43.74
C SER A 424 -8.87 33.82 43.60
N ARG A 425 -9.26 35.11 43.65
CA ARG A 425 -8.32 36.24 43.65
C ARG A 425 -7.40 36.24 44.85
N ILE A 426 -7.95 36.01 46.05
CA ILE A 426 -7.15 35.97 47.28
C ILE A 426 -6.13 34.82 47.22
N LYS A 427 -6.56 33.61 46.82
CA LYS A 427 -5.64 32.47 46.67
C LYS A 427 -4.54 32.73 45.64
N LEU A 428 -4.90 33.29 44.48
CA LEU A 428 -3.92 33.61 43.44
C LEU A 428 -2.89 34.63 43.93
N CYS A 429 -3.33 35.71 44.59
CA CYS A 429 -2.44 36.73 45.13
C CYS A 429 -1.53 36.18 46.23
N THR A 430 -2.07 35.41 47.18
CA THR A 430 -1.28 34.82 48.26
C THR A 430 -0.24 33.84 47.74
N GLU A 431 -0.61 32.96 46.81
CA GLU A 431 0.31 31.98 46.22
C GLU A 431 1.38 32.66 45.35
N SER A 432 1.01 33.73 44.62
CA SER A 432 1.97 34.50 43.81
C SER A 432 2.96 35.25 44.70
N LEU A 433 2.52 35.83 45.82
CA LEU A 433 3.40 36.49 46.78
C LEU A 433 4.34 35.50 47.47
N PHE A 434 3.85 34.29 47.80
CA PHE A 434 4.66 33.27 48.47
C PHE A 434 5.77 32.71 47.58
N ASN A 435 5.49 32.52 46.29
CA ASN A 435 6.43 31.90 45.35
C ASN A 435 7.36 32.89 44.63
N THR A 436 7.22 34.21 44.85
CA THR A 436 8.03 35.22 44.15
C THR A 436 9.22 35.67 44.99
N ASP A 437 10.40 35.76 44.36
CA ASP A 437 11.64 36.29 44.97
C ASP A 437 11.49 37.79 45.34
N THR A 438 11.80 38.13 46.59
CA THR A 438 11.78 39.49 47.14
C THR A 438 12.53 40.49 46.27
N ASN A 439 13.67 40.10 45.69
CA ASN A 439 14.49 40.97 44.84
C ASN A 439 13.75 41.34 43.54
N LYS A 440 12.98 40.40 42.97
CA LYS A 440 12.19 40.64 41.76
C LYS A 440 11.01 41.57 42.04
N ILE A 441 10.36 41.41 43.20
CA ILE A 441 9.27 42.30 43.62
C ILE A 441 9.78 43.74 43.79
N ILE A 442 10.91 43.93 44.47
CA ILE A 442 11.51 45.24 44.68
C ILE A 442 11.89 45.89 43.34
N ALA A 443 12.51 45.14 42.43
CA ALA A 443 12.86 45.64 41.10
C ALA A 443 11.62 46.05 40.29
N GLY A 444 10.55 45.25 40.33
CA GLY A 444 9.29 45.57 39.66
C GLY A 444 8.61 46.82 40.24
N LEU A 445 8.57 46.95 41.57
CA LEU A 445 8.01 48.13 42.25
C LEU A 445 8.82 49.39 41.99
N SER A 446 10.14 49.29 41.89
CA SER A 446 11.01 50.43 41.55
C SER A 446 10.71 50.97 40.15
N ILE A 447 10.52 50.09 39.15
CA ILE A 447 10.15 50.48 37.78
C ILE A 447 8.77 51.16 37.78
N VAL A 448 7.81 50.61 38.51
CA VAL A 448 6.46 51.18 38.64
C VAL A 448 6.50 52.56 39.31
N ALA A 449 7.31 52.72 40.37
CA ALA A 449 7.49 53.99 41.05
C ALA A 449 8.10 55.05 40.12
N SER A 450 9.14 54.69 39.35
CA SER A 450 9.75 55.60 38.36
C SER A 450 8.74 56.05 37.29
N ARG A 451 7.90 55.13 36.79
CA ARG A 451 6.83 55.45 35.82
C ARG A 451 5.79 56.39 36.39
N TYR A 452 5.39 56.17 37.64
CA TYR A 452 4.44 57.04 38.32
C TYR A 452 5.02 58.43 38.55
N THR A 453 6.28 58.54 38.99
CA THR A 453 6.96 59.82 39.19
C THR A 453 7.13 60.59 37.87
N ASP A 454 7.49 59.92 36.76
CA ASP A 454 7.57 60.57 35.43
C ASP A 454 6.21 61.12 34.97
N LEU A 455 5.13 60.35 35.13
CA LEU A 455 3.78 60.81 34.81
C LEU A 455 3.34 61.98 35.69
N MET A 456 3.67 61.93 36.99
CA MET A 456 3.34 63.02 37.92
C MET A 456 4.13 64.30 37.62
N ASN A 457 5.39 64.16 37.18
CA ASN A 457 6.21 65.29 36.74
C ASN A 457 5.69 65.89 35.41
N LYS A 458 5.21 65.06 34.48
CA LYS A 458 4.59 65.50 33.22
C LYS A 458 3.25 66.19 33.43
N THR A 459 2.41 65.74 34.36
CA THR A 459 1.16 66.43 34.71
C THR A 459 1.42 67.75 35.45
N SER A 460 2.48 67.81 36.26
CA SER A 460 2.91 69.06 36.92
C SER A 460 3.51 70.08 35.96
N ALA A 461 4.03 69.65 34.80
CA ALA A 461 4.59 70.52 33.76
C ALA A 461 3.58 70.92 32.66
N GLY A 462 2.33 70.43 32.72
CA GLY A 462 1.29 70.58 31.69
C GLY A 462 0.50 71.89 31.70
N GLU A 463 0.70 72.79 32.66
CA GLU A 463 0.09 74.13 32.68
C GLU A 463 1.11 75.19 32.25
N GLY A 464 1.44 75.26 30.95
CA GLY A 464 2.25 76.36 30.43
C GLY A 464 2.75 76.24 28.99
N GLY A 465 2.08 76.95 28.07
CA GLY A 465 2.76 77.58 26.92
C GLY A 465 2.59 76.96 25.53
N LYS A 466 1.80 77.62 24.68
CA LYS A 466 1.78 77.53 23.20
C LYS A 466 3.05 78.15 22.56
N LYS A 467 3.47 77.64 21.38
CA LYS A 467 3.93 78.36 20.15
C LYS A 467 4.37 77.34 19.08
N ARG A 468 3.64 77.17 17.96
CA ARG A 468 3.72 77.84 16.61
C ARG A 468 4.86 77.33 15.67
N ALA A 469 4.44 76.59 14.62
CA ALA A 469 4.65 76.68 13.14
C ALA A 469 5.99 77.23 12.53
N PRO A 470 6.40 76.92 11.27
CA PRO A 470 5.58 77.10 10.05
C PRO A 470 5.71 76.09 8.88
N ASP A 471 4.80 76.30 7.92
CA ASP A 471 4.53 75.68 6.62
C ASP A 471 5.65 75.74 5.56
N ASP A 472 5.53 74.96 4.48
CA ASP A 472 5.48 75.54 3.12
C ASP A 472 4.88 74.58 2.05
N GLU A 473 4.04 75.17 1.19
CA GLU A 473 3.34 74.60 0.04
C GLU A 473 4.24 74.60 -1.23
N LEU A 474 3.84 73.85 -2.29
CA LEU A 474 3.52 74.39 -3.63
C LEU A 474 3.33 73.30 -4.72
N GLN A 475 2.58 73.68 -5.75
CA GLN A 475 1.87 72.89 -6.77
C GLN A 475 2.37 73.15 -8.22
N HIS A 476 2.28 72.11 -9.09
CA HIS A 476 1.91 72.10 -10.55
C HIS A 476 2.89 72.65 -11.64
N PRO A 477 2.73 72.42 -13.00
CA PRO A 477 2.03 71.37 -13.83
C PRO A 477 2.68 70.95 -15.22
N ASN A 478 2.08 69.96 -15.91
CA ASN A 478 1.76 69.77 -17.38
C ASN A 478 2.76 69.57 -18.58
N ILE A 479 2.55 68.45 -19.33
CA ILE A 479 2.19 68.25 -20.79
C ILE A 479 3.23 68.25 -21.98
N LYS A 480 3.27 67.08 -22.69
CA LYS A 480 3.36 66.70 -24.16
C LYS A 480 4.67 66.54 -25.00
N LYS A 481 4.74 65.34 -25.65
CA LYS A 481 5.04 64.93 -27.07
C LYS A 481 6.48 64.95 -27.66
N GLN A 482 6.98 63.81 -28.17
CA GLN A 482 7.06 63.37 -29.61
C GLN A 482 7.92 62.07 -29.82
N ALA A 483 7.63 61.31 -30.89
CA ALA A 483 8.17 60.00 -31.37
C ALA A 483 9.40 60.19 -32.35
N PRO A 484 9.97 59.21 -33.12
CA PRO A 484 9.59 57.81 -33.47
C PRO A 484 10.74 56.75 -33.59
N GLU A 485 10.41 55.59 -34.22
CA GLU A 485 11.00 54.23 -34.38
C GLU A 485 12.35 54.07 -35.14
N PRO A 486 12.94 52.84 -35.27
CA PRO A 486 12.57 51.81 -36.29
C PRO A 486 12.37 50.38 -35.70
N GLU A 487 11.40 49.57 -36.16
CA GLU A 487 11.37 48.66 -37.35
C GLU A 487 12.37 47.49 -37.28
N ASP A 488 11.85 46.27 -37.01
CA ASP A 488 12.44 44.99 -37.44
C ASP A 488 11.31 44.10 -37.99
N GLU A 489 11.60 43.52 -39.16
CA GLU A 489 10.69 42.94 -40.14
C GLU A 489 10.13 41.56 -39.76
N ASP A 490 8.83 41.36 -40.05
CA ASP A 490 8.18 40.06 -40.12
C ASP A 490 8.63 39.31 -41.38
N ILE A 491 9.36 38.20 -41.22
CA ILE A 491 9.65 37.24 -42.30
C ILE A 491 8.53 36.20 -42.34
N LEU A 492 7.70 36.29 -43.39
CA LEU A 492 6.84 35.22 -43.88
C LEU A 492 7.64 34.33 -44.84
N GLU A 493 7.92 33.09 -44.45
CA GLU A 493 8.33 32.02 -45.36
C GLU A 493 7.31 30.88 -45.27
N ASP A 494 6.26 30.99 -46.07
CA ASP A 494 5.46 29.86 -46.56
C ASP A 494 6.02 29.48 -47.94
N GLU A 495 6.74 28.36 -48.05
CA GLU A 495 6.68 27.40 -49.17
C GLU A 495 7.62 26.21 -48.93
N ASP A 496 7.14 25.01 -49.28
CA ASP A 496 7.86 23.73 -49.43
C ASP A 496 8.28 22.92 -48.18
N LYS A 497 7.29 22.32 -47.52
CA LYS A 497 7.41 20.99 -46.89
C LYS A 497 6.33 20.04 -47.41
N GLN A 498 6.47 19.56 -48.64
CA GLN A 498 5.75 18.35 -49.06
C GLN A 498 6.38 17.13 -48.37
N GLU A 499 5.63 16.58 -47.43
CA GLU A 499 5.94 15.34 -46.73
C GLU A 499 5.92 14.19 -47.76
N PHE A 500 7.10 13.79 -48.25
CA PHE A 500 7.24 12.65 -49.15
C PHE A 500 6.96 11.36 -48.38
N SER A 501 5.72 10.87 -48.41
CA SER A 501 5.38 9.54 -47.92
C SER A 501 5.55 8.52 -49.04
N LEU A 502 6.49 7.58 -48.85
CA LEU A 502 6.56 6.38 -49.68
C LEU A 502 5.20 5.66 -49.59
N GLY A 503 4.60 5.36 -50.74
CA GLY A 503 3.38 4.55 -50.78
C GLY A 503 3.61 3.20 -50.07
N ALA A 504 2.64 2.75 -49.29
CA ALA A 504 2.72 1.46 -48.61
C ALA A 504 3.04 0.35 -49.64
N PRO A 505 4.04 -0.52 -49.37
CA PRO A 505 4.43 -1.56 -50.30
C PRO A 505 3.25 -2.47 -50.61
N SER A 506 3.18 -2.96 -51.86
CA SER A 506 2.13 -3.89 -52.29
C SER A 506 2.07 -5.09 -51.33
N PRO A 507 0.89 -5.44 -50.81
CA PRO A 507 0.78 -6.51 -49.82
C PRO A 507 1.22 -7.85 -50.43
N LEU A 508 2.23 -8.49 -49.82
CA LEU A 508 2.71 -9.81 -50.25
C LEU A 508 1.57 -10.82 -50.33
N THR A 509 1.64 -11.71 -51.32
CA THR A 509 0.67 -12.80 -51.48
C THR A 509 0.77 -13.79 -50.32
N GLY A 510 -0.32 -14.53 -50.05
CA GLY A 510 -0.36 -15.47 -48.92
C GLY A 510 0.71 -16.57 -48.97
N LYS A 511 1.13 -16.98 -50.16
CA LYS A 511 2.21 -17.98 -50.36
C LYS A 511 3.59 -17.39 -50.07
N GLU A 512 3.88 -16.21 -50.61
CA GLU A 512 5.15 -15.51 -50.34
C GLU A 512 5.30 -15.19 -48.85
N LYS A 513 4.20 -14.79 -48.19
CA LYS A 513 4.19 -14.59 -46.73
C LYS A 513 4.60 -15.83 -45.96
N LYS A 514 4.13 -17.01 -46.36
CA LYS A 514 4.49 -18.28 -45.71
C LYS A 514 5.96 -18.63 -45.93
N GLU A 515 6.47 -18.50 -47.15
CA GLU A 515 7.89 -18.76 -47.45
C GLU A 515 8.83 -17.80 -46.72
N HIS A 516 8.50 -16.51 -46.68
CA HIS A 516 9.26 -15.53 -45.91
C HIS A 516 9.19 -15.81 -44.41
N PHE A 517 8.04 -16.27 -43.90
CA PHE A 517 7.86 -16.64 -42.51
C PHE A 517 8.72 -17.86 -42.12
N GLU A 518 8.73 -18.91 -42.95
CA GLU A 518 9.59 -20.08 -42.74
C GLU A 518 11.07 -19.69 -42.73
N ARG A 519 11.52 -18.81 -43.64
CA ARG A 519 12.90 -18.27 -43.62
C ARG A 519 13.21 -17.49 -42.35
N ILE A 520 12.26 -16.70 -41.84
CA ILE A 520 12.43 -15.98 -40.57
C ILE A 520 12.57 -16.95 -39.41
N LEU A 521 11.78 -18.03 -39.36
CA LEU A 521 11.90 -19.05 -38.33
C LEU A 521 13.25 -19.76 -38.39
N GLU A 522 13.73 -20.12 -39.58
CA GLU A 522 15.07 -20.68 -39.75
C GLU A 522 16.17 -19.73 -39.27
N HIS A 523 16.05 -18.44 -39.57
CA HIS A 523 17.01 -17.44 -39.09
C HIS A 523 16.97 -17.31 -37.56
N ILE A 524 15.79 -17.28 -36.95
CA ILE A 524 15.64 -17.24 -35.49
C ILE A 524 16.22 -18.50 -34.84
N ALA A 525 16.00 -19.67 -35.44
CA ALA A 525 16.55 -20.93 -34.96
C ALA A 525 18.08 -20.99 -35.08
N LYS A 526 18.67 -20.39 -36.13
CA LYS A 526 20.13 -20.30 -36.33
C LYS A 526 20.83 -19.39 -35.30
N ILE A 527 20.11 -18.51 -34.61
CA ILE A 527 20.68 -17.68 -33.53
C ILE A 527 21.27 -18.55 -32.40
N LYS A 528 20.75 -19.77 -32.20
CA LYS A 528 21.26 -20.71 -31.18
C LYS A 528 22.73 -21.09 -31.38
N ASP A 529 23.20 -21.06 -32.63
CA ASP A 529 24.55 -21.49 -33.03
C ASP A 529 25.53 -20.31 -33.09
N SER A 530 25.07 -19.09 -32.76
CA SER A 530 25.90 -17.88 -32.76
C SER A 530 26.68 -17.76 -31.45
N GLU A 531 28.01 -17.75 -31.52
CA GLU A 531 28.94 -17.61 -30.38
C GLU A 531 29.09 -16.17 -29.87
N GLU A 532 28.37 -15.20 -30.44
CA GLU A 532 28.44 -13.80 -30.01
C GLU A 532 27.77 -13.62 -28.64
N GLU A 533 28.57 -13.56 -27.58
CA GLU A 533 28.19 -12.93 -26.31
C GLU A 533 28.18 -11.42 -26.50
N GLN A 534 27.01 -10.77 -26.46
CA GLN A 534 26.97 -9.31 -26.43
C GLN A 534 26.02 -8.68 -25.39
N ALA A 535 26.68 -7.78 -24.67
CA ALA A 535 26.28 -6.66 -23.81
C ALA A 535 24.80 -6.24 -23.76
N LEU A 536 24.35 -6.00 -22.51
CA LEU A 536 23.12 -5.29 -22.16
C LEU A 536 22.91 -4.01 -23.00
N THR A 537 21.99 -4.05 -23.96
CA THR A 537 21.37 -2.84 -24.51
C THR A 537 20.13 -2.49 -23.69
N THR A 538 20.25 -1.50 -22.82
CA THR A 538 19.12 -0.92 -22.09
C THR A 538 18.22 -0.12 -23.04
N LEU A 539 17.08 -0.68 -23.44
CA LEU A 539 16.00 0.07 -24.08
C LEU A 539 15.06 0.69 -23.01
N PRO A 540 14.87 2.02 -23.01
CA PRO A 540 13.88 2.66 -22.14
C PRO A 540 12.48 2.48 -22.76
N ASN A 541 11.46 2.23 -21.93
CA ASN A 541 10.03 2.25 -22.28
C ASN A 541 9.35 0.97 -22.81
N ALA A 542 9.56 -0.17 -22.13
CA ALA A 542 8.60 -1.28 -22.13
C ALA A 542 8.38 -1.81 -20.70
N SER A 543 7.21 -2.43 -20.46
CA SER A 543 6.71 -2.83 -19.13
C SER A 543 7.71 -3.66 -18.30
N ALA A 544 7.79 -3.35 -17.01
CA ALA A 544 8.84 -3.85 -16.10
C ALA A 544 8.90 -5.38 -15.93
N LEU A 545 7.83 -6.11 -16.23
CA LEU A 545 7.79 -7.58 -16.15
C LEU A 545 8.35 -8.25 -17.41
N THR A 546 8.16 -7.64 -18.58
CA THR A 546 8.71 -8.16 -19.85
C THR A 546 10.20 -7.87 -19.95
N LYS A 547 10.67 -6.78 -19.32
CA LYS A 547 12.09 -6.38 -19.24
C LYS A 547 12.99 -7.45 -18.61
N ILE A 548 12.53 -8.18 -17.60
CA ILE A 548 13.44 -8.97 -16.76
C ILE A 548 14.02 -10.18 -17.51
N ARG A 549 13.27 -10.82 -18.42
CA ARG A 549 13.78 -12.00 -19.18
C ARG A 549 14.55 -11.65 -20.45
N LEU A 550 14.24 -10.54 -21.11
CA LEU A 550 14.98 -10.11 -22.32
C LEU A 550 16.24 -9.31 -21.98
N GLN A 551 16.42 -8.89 -20.72
CA GLN A 551 17.64 -8.24 -20.24
C GLN A 551 18.81 -9.22 -20.03
N ASP A 552 18.50 -10.47 -19.68
CA ASP A 552 19.47 -11.57 -19.55
C ASP A 552 19.35 -12.48 -20.79
N TRP A 553 19.72 -11.96 -21.96
CA TRP A 553 19.67 -12.72 -23.20
C TRP A 553 20.67 -13.88 -23.19
N ASP A 554 20.15 -15.10 -23.17
CA ASP A 554 20.91 -16.34 -23.38
C ASP A 554 20.64 -16.87 -24.80
N ASN A 555 21.69 -16.94 -25.63
CA ASN A 555 21.62 -17.44 -27.02
C ASN A 555 21.04 -18.86 -27.09
N LYS A 556 21.17 -19.68 -26.03
CA LYS A 556 20.69 -21.08 -26.04
C LYS A 556 19.18 -21.21 -25.83
N THR A 557 18.56 -20.30 -25.07
CA THR A 557 17.17 -20.44 -24.61
C THR A 557 16.25 -19.29 -25.02
N SER A 558 16.76 -18.10 -25.29
CA SER A 558 15.94 -16.90 -25.52
C SER A 558 15.19 -16.92 -26.85
N TRP A 559 15.77 -17.53 -27.89
CA TRP A 559 15.11 -17.70 -29.19
C TRP A 559 13.83 -18.56 -29.06
N LEU A 560 13.80 -19.55 -28.15
CA LEU A 560 12.62 -20.37 -27.87
C LEU A 560 11.52 -19.58 -27.16
N THR A 561 11.88 -18.67 -26.25
CA THR A 561 10.90 -17.77 -25.64
C THR A 561 10.29 -16.83 -26.68
N LEU A 562 11.09 -16.36 -27.66
CA LEU A 562 10.58 -15.58 -28.78
C LEU A 562 9.63 -16.39 -29.65
N LEU A 563 10.01 -17.61 -30.05
CA LEU A 563 9.14 -18.48 -30.85
C LEU A 563 7.85 -18.84 -30.10
N SER A 564 7.91 -19.14 -28.81
CA SER A 564 6.74 -19.45 -27.99
C SER A 564 5.77 -18.26 -27.92
N ARG A 565 6.29 -17.03 -27.80
CA ARG A 565 5.48 -15.80 -27.82
C ARG A 565 5.00 -15.43 -29.21
N LEU A 566 5.78 -15.72 -30.25
CA LEU A 566 5.38 -15.54 -31.63
C LEU A 566 4.20 -16.46 -31.95
N ALA A 567 4.29 -17.74 -31.60
CA ALA A 567 3.23 -18.74 -31.79
C ALA A 567 1.93 -18.33 -31.09
N THR A 568 2.00 -17.95 -29.81
CA THR A 568 0.82 -17.62 -28.99
C THR A 568 0.25 -16.23 -29.27
N ARG A 569 1.08 -15.18 -29.35
CA ARG A 569 0.63 -13.78 -29.39
C ARG A 569 0.86 -13.10 -30.73
N GLY A 570 1.99 -13.38 -31.39
CA GLY A 570 2.41 -12.66 -32.60
C GLY A 570 1.66 -13.04 -33.86
N VAL A 571 1.42 -14.34 -34.08
CA VAL A 571 0.68 -14.87 -35.25
C VAL A 571 -0.66 -15.52 -34.88
N SER A 572 -1.25 -15.11 -33.75
CA SER A 572 -2.56 -15.63 -33.28
C SER A 572 -3.69 -15.45 -34.29
N HIS A 573 -3.62 -14.43 -35.15
CA HIS A 573 -4.61 -14.15 -36.19
C HIS A 573 -4.62 -15.18 -37.34
N ASN A 574 -3.58 -16.00 -37.49
CA ASN A 574 -3.51 -16.98 -38.56
C ASN A 574 -3.06 -18.35 -38.03
N PRO A 575 -3.99 -19.31 -37.84
CA PRO A 575 -3.71 -20.56 -37.14
C PRO A 575 -2.68 -21.42 -37.86
N GLU A 576 -2.62 -21.36 -39.19
CA GLU A 576 -1.63 -22.13 -39.98
C GLU A 576 -0.20 -21.68 -39.70
N MET A 577 0.05 -20.37 -39.62
CA MET A 577 1.40 -19.85 -39.31
C MET A 577 1.78 -20.16 -37.87
N SER A 578 0.83 -20.06 -36.95
CA SER A 578 1.01 -20.41 -35.54
C SER A 578 1.40 -21.89 -35.37
N ASP A 579 0.73 -22.81 -36.09
CA ASP A 579 1.05 -24.24 -36.05
C ASP A 579 2.42 -24.58 -36.68
N ILE A 580 2.90 -23.81 -37.67
CA ILE A 580 4.27 -23.97 -38.21
C ILE A 580 5.32 -23.64 -37.14
N VAL A 581 5.12 -22.56 -36.37
CA VAL A 581 6.04 -22.22 -35.27
C VAL A 581 6.04 -23.31 -34.19
N ARG A 582 4.85 -23.79 -33.80
CA ARG A 582 4.71 -24.86 -32.82
C ARG A 582 5.35 -26.16 -33.29
N GLN A 583 5.23 -26.48 -34.58
CA GLN A 583 5.90 -27.65 -35.16
C GLN A 583 7.41 -27.53 -35.06
N SER A 584 7.98 -26.36 -35.35
CA SER A 584 9.42 -26.11 -35.20
C SER A 584 9.91 -26.26 -33.75
N ILE A 585 9.15 -25.76 -32.76
CA ILE A 585 9.46 -25.94 -31.33
C ILE A 585 9.37 -27.42 -30.94
N TYR A 586 8.33 -28.12 -31.42
CA TYR A 586 8.13 -29.54 -31.17
C TYR A 586 9.27 -30.39 -31.73
N ASP A 587 9.67 -30.17 -32.99
CA ASP A 587 10.75 -30.93 -33.64
C ASP A 587 12.07 -30.71 -32.88
N TYR A 588 12.36 -29.47 -32.48
CA TYR A 588 13.50 -29.17 -31.62
C TYR A 588 13.44 -29.92 -30.29
N PHE A 589 12.28 -30.08 -29.67
CA PHE A 589 12.22 -30.82 -28.41
C PHE A 589 12.45 -32.32 -28.58
N VAL A 590 11.85 -32.93 -29.61
CA VAL A 590 11.90 -34.39 -29.82
C VAL A 590 13.34 -34.88 -30.06
N GLU A 591 14.21 -34.06 -30.66
CA GLU A 591 15.62 -34.38 -30.88
C GLU A 591 16.41 -34.71 -29.59
N ASP A 592 16.14 -34.03 -28.47
CA ASP A 592 16.82 -34.26 -27.19
C ASP A 592 15.87 -33.98 -26.02
N PHE A 593 15.01 -34.97 -25.76
CA PHE A 593 14.05 -34.94 -24.67
C PHE A 593 14.71 -34.69 -23.30
N GLY A 594 15.87 -35.28 -23.02
CA GLY A 594 16.46 -35.29 -21.68
C GLY A 594 16.88 -33.89 -21.21
N ASN A 595 17.58 -33.15 -22.07
CA ASN A 595 18.09 -31.82 -21.71
C ASN A 595 17.07 -30.70 -21.97
N ARG A 596 16.06 -30.92 -22.82
CA ARG A 596 15.13 -29.86 -23.30
C ARG A 596 13.79 -29.81 -22.56
N ILE A 597 13.64 -30.50 -21.42
CA ILE A 597 12.37 -30.55 -20.65
C ILE A 597 11.92 -29.19 -20.13
N ALA A 598 12.86 -28.40 -19.63
CA ALA A 598 12.54 -27.08 -19.10
C ALA A 598 11.92 -26.18 -20.18
N VAL A 599 12.41 -26.30 -21.42
CA VAL A 599 11.94 -25.52 -22.57
C VAL A 599 10.50 -25.89 -22.91
N VAL A 600 10.16 -27.18 -22.96
CA VAL A 600 8.80 -27.61 -23.29
C VAL A 600 7.81 -27.27 -22.20
N ILE A 601 8.20 -27.37 -20.93
CA ILE A 601 7.34 -26.92 -19.83
C ILE A 601 7.06 -25.42 -19.97
N GLU A 602 8.07 -24.61 -20.28
CA GLU A 602 7.89 -23.16 -20.49
C GLU A 602 6.96 -22.87 -21.67
N TRP A 603 7.18 -23.51 -22.82
CA TRP A 603 6.34 -23.35 -24.00
C TRP A 603 4.88 -23.76 -23.73
N LEU A 604 4.65 -24.97 -23.22
CA LEU A 604 3.30 -25.48 -22.93
C LEU A 604 2.61 -24.65 -21.83
N SER A 605 3.36 -24.11 -20.87
CA SER A 605 2.82 -23.18 -19.86
C SER A 605 2.38 -21.87 -20.48
N GLU A 606 3.13 -21.32 -21.44
CA GLU A 606 2.75 -20.11 -22.16
C GLU A 606 1.52 -20.33 -23.05
N GLU A 607 1.44 -21.47 -23.75
CA GLU A 607 0.25 -21.85 -24.56
C GLU A 607 -1.00 -21.95 -23.69
N TRP A 608 -0.91 -22.68 -22.58
CA TRP A 608 -2.02 -22.79 -21.62
C TRP A 608 -2.40 -21.43 -21.05
N TYR A 609 -1.43 -20.61 -20.66
CA TYR A 609 -1.70 -19.28 -20.10
C TYR A 609 -2.41 -18.38 -21.10
N PHE A 610 -1.98 -18.39 -22.36
CA PHE A 610 -2.62 -17.63 -23.41
C PHE A 610 -4.07 -18.07 -23.62
N GLU A 611 -4.30 -19.37 -23.77
CA GLU A 611 -5.64 -19.92 -24.04
C GLU A 611 -6.59 -19.76 -22.83
N ALA A 612 -6.12 -20.08 -21.63
CA ALA A 612 -6.95 -20.09 -20.41
C ALA A 612 -7.15 -18.71 -19.77
N VAL A 613 -6.29 -17.73 -20.03
CA VAL A 613 -6.35 -16.41 -19.36
C VAL A 613 -6.59 -15.26 -20.33
N MET A 614 -6.05 -15.32 -21.55
CA MET A 614 -6.17 -14.21 -22.52
C MET A 614 -7.33 -14.41 -23.50
N CYS A 615 -7.69 -15.65 -23.83
CA CYS A 615 -8.78 -15.95 -24.77
C CYS A 615 -10.13 -16.29 -24.10
N SER A 616 -10.15 -16.62 -22.80
CA SER A 616 -11.39 -16.93 -22.09
C SER A 616 -12.22 -15.67 -21.85
N ALA A 617 -13.34 -15.52 -22.56
CA ALA A 617 -14.36 -14.52 -22.25
C ALA A 617 -15.00 -14.82 -20.88
N PRO A 618 -15.46 -13.81 -20.10
CA PRO A 618 -15.95 -13.98 -18.72
C PRO A 618 -17.25 -14.81 -18.56
N ALA A 619 -17.73 -15.47 -19.61
CA ALA A 619 -19.00 -16.20 -19.65
C ALA A 619 -18.92 -17.62 -20.26
N ALA A 620 -17.75 -18.11 -20.67
CA ALA A 620 -17.59 -19.47 -21.21
C ALA A 620 -16.98 -20.41 -20.16
N ASP A 621 -17.48 -21.65 -20.12
CA ASP A 621 -17.08 -22.70 -19.18
C ASP A 621 -15.55 -22.88 -19.15
N VAL A 622 -14.96 -22.79 -17.96
CA VAL A 622 -13.54 -22.45 -17.67
C VAL A 622 -12.54 -23.59 -17.97
N THR A 623 -12.90 -24.60 -18.78
CA THR A 623 -12.15 -25.87 -18.83
C THR A 623 -11.74 -26.38 -20.20
N SER A 624 -12.08 -25.71 -21.31
CA SER A 624 -11.67 -26.18 -22.64
C SER A 624 -10.42 -25.45 -23.13
N THR A 625 -9.30 -26.17 -23.24
CA THR A 625 -8.03 -25.69 -23.81
C THR A 625 -7.62 -26.54 -25.02
N PRO A 626 -8.33 -26.45 -26.16
CA PRO A 626 -8.13 -27.34 -27.30
C PRO A 626 -6.75 -27.24 -27.95
N ILE A 627 -6.14 -26.05 -27.99
CA ILE A 627 -4.81 -25.87 -28.61
C ILE A 627 -3.73 -26.47 -27.70
N TYR A 628 -3.77 -26.15 -26.40
CA TYR A 628 -2.87 -26.73 -25.43
C TYR A 628 -2.97 -28.27 -25.45
N ASP A 629 -4.18 -28.82 -25.34
CA ASP A 629 -4.40 -30.27 -25.29
C ASP A 629 -3.87 -30.99 -26.54
N LYS A 630 -4.07 -30.40 -27.73
CA LYS A 630 -3.53 -30.95 -29.00
C LYS A 630 -2.01 -31.11 -28.94
N TRP A 631 -1.29 -30.08 -28.50
CA TRP A 631 0.17 -30.06 -28.53
C TRP A 631 0.79 -30.80 -27.33
N SER A 632 0.19 -30.73 -26.14
CA SER A 632 0.64 -31.47 -24.97
C SER A 632 0.46 -32.99 -25.14
N LEU A 633 -0.64 -33.43 -25.75
CA LEU A 633 -0.85 -34.84 -26.09
C LEU A 633 0.14 -35.31 -27.16
N LYS A 634 0.38 -34.50 -28.20
CA LYS A 634 1.38 -34.81 -29.24
C LYS A 634 2.78 -34.97 -28.64
N VAL A 635 3.16 -34.09 -27.70
CA VAL A 635 4.41 -34.20 -26.94
C VAL A 635 4.46 -35.51 -26.16
N LEU A 636 3.41 -35.89 -25.43
CA LEU A 636 3.39 -37.16 -24.71
C LEU A 636 3.46 -38.37 -25.64
N ASP A 637 2.70 -38.39 -26.72
CA ASP A 637 2.68 -39.48 -27.71
C ASP A 637 4.07 -39.70 -28.34
N SER A 638 4.84 -38.62 -28.51
CA SER A 638 6.22 -38.72 -29.02
C SER A 638 7.21 -39.27 -28.00
N ILE A 639 7.03 -38.98 -26.70
CA ILE A 639 7.98 -39.35 -25.64
C ILE A 639 7.71 -40.78 -25.15
N VAL A 640 6.43 -41.16 -24.99
CA VAL A 640 5.99 -42.44 -24.40
C VAL A 640 6.71 -43.66 -24.98
N PRO A 641 6.95 -43.78 -26.31
CA PRO A 641 7.70 -44.89 -26.89
C PRO A 641 9.16 -44.99 -26.42
N PHE A 642 9.82 -43.86 -26.14
CA PHE A 642 11.25 -43.78 -25.77
C PHE A 642 11.49 -43.71 -24.26
N LEU A 643 10.43 -43.81 -23.44
CA LEU A 643 10.59 -43.77 -21.98
C LEU A 643 11.16 -45.07 -21.43
N GLU A 644 12.24 -44.93 -20.68
CA GLU A 644 12.87 -45.99 -19.89
C GLU A 644 12.93 -45.58 -18.42
N ASN A 645 13.23 -46.53 -17.53
CA ASN A 645 13.38 -46.24 -16.09
C ASN A 645 14.51 -45.22 -15.79
N SER A 646 15.50 -45.08 -16.68
CA SER A 646 16.55 -44.05 -16.62
C SER A 646 15.98 -42.62 -16.71
N HIS A 647 14.88 -42.44 -17.47
CA HIS A 647 14.21 -41.16 -17.70
C HIS A 647 13.22 -40.78 -16.58
N ARG A 648 13.23 -41.50 -15.46
CA ARG A 648 12.31 -41.29 -14.33
C ARG A 648 12.23 -39.84 -13.85
N ARG A 649 13.38 -39.22 -13.58
CA ARG A 649 13.43 -37.85 -13.03
C ARG A 649 12.85 -36.83 -14.01
N HIS A 650 13.16 -37.01 -15.28
CA HIS A 650 12.76 -36.20 -16.41
C HIS A 650 11.24 -36.26 -16.63
N PHE A 651 10.69 -37.47 -16.69
CA PHE A 651 9.26 -37.69 -16.92
C PHE A 651 8.38 -37.23 -15.74
N ILE A 652 8.78 -37.55 -14.50
CA ILE A 652 8.03 -37.07 -13.31
C ILE A 652 8.01 -35.55 -13.26
N ARG A 653 9.13 -34.89 -13.60
CA ARG A 653 9.20 -33.43 -13.67
C ARG A 653 8.23 -32.87 -14.70
N LEU A 654 8.22 -33.41 -15.92
CA LEU A 654 7.32 -32.99 -16.99
C LEU A 654 5.86 -33.05 -16.53
N VAL A 655 5.39 -34.23 -16.14
CA VAL A 655 3.99 -34.44 -15.73
C VAL A 655 3.63 -33.63 -14.47
N SER A 656 4.60 -33.40 -13.57
CA SER A 656 4.40 -32.58 -12.37
C SER A 656 4.32 -31.08 -12.65
N GLU A 657 4.95 -30.57 -13.70
CA GLU A 657 5.07 -29.12 -13.95
C GLU A 657 4.10 -28.64 -15.04
N LEU A 658 3.53 -29.51 -15.87
CA LEU A 658 2.52 -29.16 -16.88
C LEU A 658 1.30 -28.46 -16.28
N PRO A 659 0.81 -27.34 -16.82
CA PRO A 659 -0.25 -26.55 -16.18
C PRO A 659 -1.59 -27.30 -16.04
N HIS A 660 -1.99 -28.05 -17.06
CA HIS A 660 -3.23 -28.83 -17.08
C HIS A 660 -2.99 -30.26 -17.57
N LEU A 661 -3.72 -31.23 -16.99
CA LEU A 661 -3.70 -32.64 -17.38
C LEU A 661 -5.14 -33.13 -17.49
N SER A 662 -5.55 -33.50 -18.71
CA SER A 662 -6.87 -34.07 -18.98
C SER A 662 -6.87 -35.60 -18.87
N GLN A 663 -8.06 -36.23 -18.91
CA GLN A 663 -8.18 -37.69 -18.88
C GLN A 663 -7.35 -38.37 -19.97
N GLN A 664 -7.32 -37.80 -21.18
CA GLN A 664 -6.56 -38.34 -22.31
C GLN A 664 -5.05 -38.41 -22.04
N HIS A 665 -4.51 -37.46 -21.26
CA HIS A 665 -3.10 -37.50 -20.86
C HIS A 665 -2.82 -38.70 -19.94
N LEU A 666 -3.75 -38.99 -19.02
CA LEU A 666 -3.60 -40.14 -18.13
C LEU A 666 -3.77 -41.47 -18.86
N ASP A 667 -4.62 -41.54 -19.89
CA ASP A 667 -4.76 -42.75 -20.71
C ASP A 667 -3.45 -43.08 -21.44
N ARG A 668 -2.67 -42.08 -21.84
CA ARG A 668 -1.30 -42.28 -22.37
C ARG A 668 -0.33 -42.78 -21.31
N ILE A 669 -0.41 -42.24 -20.09
CA ILE A 669 0.43 -42.70 -18.97
C ILE A 669 0.04 -44.11 -18.53
N LYS A 670 -1.25 -44.48 -18.62
CA LYS A 670 -1.75 -45.83 -18.35
C LYS A 670 -1.04 -46.87 -19.20
N SER A 671 -0.76 -46.59 -20.47
CA SER A 671 0.00 -47.52 -21.33
C SER A 671 1.39 -47.86 -20.78
N LEU A 672 2.04 -46.94 -20.05
CA LEU A 672 3.33 -47.19 -19.38
C LEU A 672 3.19 -48.09 -18.15
N CYS A 673 2.02 -48.13 -17.52
CA CYS A 673 1.76 -48.99 -16.37
C CYS A 673 1.56 -50.46 -16.77
N LEU A 674 1.07 -50.69 -18.00
CA LEU A 674 0.80 -52.03 -18.54
C LEU A 674 2.06 -52.73 -19.07
N ASP A 675 3.11 -51.99 -19.41
CA ASP A 675 4.39 -52.56 -19.85
C ASP A 675 5.21 -53.04 -18.62
N PRO A 676 5.52 -54.35 -18.48
CA PRO A 676 6.27 -54.87 -17.33
C PRO A 676 7.64 -54.23 -17.10
N LEU A 677 8.31 -53.76 -18.17
CA LEU A 677 9.63 -53.12 -18.05
C LEU A 677 9.52 -51.65 -17.58
N ARG A 678 8.39 -51.00 -17.85
CA ARG A 678 8.15 -49.56 -17.61
C ARG A 678 7.13 -49.30 -16.50
N ALA A 679 6.47 -50.34 -15.98
CA ALA A 679 5.41 -50.24 -14.97
C ALA A 679 5.86 -49.47 -13.73
N SER A 680 7.11 -49.69 -13.27
CA SER A 680 7.68 -48.97 -12.13
C SER A 680 7.67 -47.44 -12.33
N LEU A 681 8.02 -46.98 -13.54
CA LEU A 681 7.99 -45.56 -13.89
C LEU A 681 6.55 -45.01 -13.92
N GLY A 682 5.62 -45.75 -14.53
CA GLY A 682 4.20 -45.39 -14.59
C GLY A 682 3.58 -45.20 -13.21
N PHE A 683 3.66 -46.24 -12.36
CA PHE A 683 3.09 -46.20 -11.00
C PHE A 683 3.74 -45.14 -10.11
N GLN A 684 5.04 -44.91 -10.23
CA GLN A 684 5.71 -43.84 -9.48
C GLN A 684 5.25 -42.45 -9.94
N SER A 685 5.03 -42.26 -11.24
CA SER A 685 4.51 -41.00 -11.80
C SER A 685 3.06 -40.75 -11.33
N LEU A 686 2.21 -41.77 -11.36
CA LEU A 686 0.83 -41.69 -10.83
C LEU A 686 0.82 -41.37 -9.33
N LYS A 687 1.64 -42.07 -8.53
CA LYS A 687 1.77 -41.82 -7.09
C LYS A 687 2.22 -40.39 -6.78
N PHE A 688 3.17 -39.86 -7.57
CA PHE A 688 3.63 -38.48 -7.42
C PHE A 688 2.50 -37.49 -7.71
N MET A 689 1.75 -37.69 -8.80
CA MET A 689 0.58 -36.85 -9.11
C MET A 689 -0.50 -36.93 -8.02
N LEU A 690 -0.80 -38.10 -7.47
CA LEU A 690 -1.76 -38.25 -6.36
C LEU A 690 -1.35 -37.44 -5.12
N MET A 691 -0.05 -37.32 -4.85
CA MET A 691 0.49 -36.62 -3.69
C MET A 691 0.54 -35.09 -3.88
N PHE A 692 0.87 -34.61 -5.08
CA PHE A 692 1.17 -33.20 -5.33
C PHE A 692 0.17 -32.47 -6.24
N ARG A 693 -0.76 -33.19 -6.91
CA ARG A 693 -1.76 -32.62 -7.83
C ARG A 693 -3.20 -33.07 -7.49
N PRO A 694 -3.86 -32.43 -6.51
CA PRO A 694 -5.23 -32.75 -6.12
C PRO A 694 -6.27 -32.78 -7.26
N PRO A 695 -6.26 -31.88 -8.26
CA PRO A 695 -7.27 -31.86 -9.33
C PRO A 695 -7.27 -33.11 -10.21
N VAL A 696 -6.15 -33.84 -10.27
CA VAL A 696 -5.97 -34.99 -11.17
C VAL A 696 -6.40 -36.31 -10.51
N LYS A 697 -6.66 -36.29 -9.19
CA LYS A 697 -7.12 -37.46 -8.42
C LYS A 697 -8.32 -38.21 -9.03
N PRO A 698 -9.45 -37.58 -9.40
CA PRO A 698 -10.58 -38.34 -9.94
C PRO A 698 -10.22 -39.07 -11.24
N PHE A 699 -9.43 -38.44 -12.11
CA PHE A 699 -8.96 -39.02 -13.36
C PHE A 699 -7.99 -40.19 -13.13
N ILE A 700 -7.10 -40.08 -12.12
CA ILE A 700 -6.18 -41.17 -11.74
C ILE A 700 -6.95 -42.35 -11.17
N LYS A 701 -8.03 -42.12 -10.41
CA LYS A 701 -8.87 -43.20 -9.90
C LYS A 701 -9.46 -44.03 -11.04
N VAL A 702 -10.04 -43.36 -12.04
CA VAL A 702 -10.56 -44.00 -13.26
C VAL A 702 -9.46 -44.78 -13.98
N ALA A 703 -8.25 -44.20 -14.11
CA ALA A 703 -7.14 -44.87 -14.76
C ALA A 703 -6.65 -46.12 -13.97
N LEU A 704 -6.58 -46.05 -12.63
CA LEU A 704 -6.17 -47.18 -11.78
C LEU A 704 -7.21 -48.29 -11.76
N ASP A 705 -8.50 -47.95 -11.72
CA ASP A 705 -9.60 -48.91 -11.81
C ASP A 705 -9.54 -49.63 -13.17
N ALA A 706 -9.28 -48.91 -14.27
CA ALA A 706 -9.13 -49.50 -15.59
C ALA A 706 -7.87 -50.37 -15.74
N VAL A 707 -6.74 -50.03 -15.11
CA VAL A 707 -5.53 -50.88 -15.09
C VAL A 707 -5.78 -52.17 -14.31
N LYS A 708 -6.55 -52.08 -13.22
CA LYS A 708 -6.93 -53.24 -12.39
C LYS A 708 -7.84 -54.23 -13.14
N GLU A 709 -8.67 -53.75 -14.05
CA GLU A 709 -9.52 -54.61 -14.89
C GLU A 709 -8.74 -55.29 -16.02
N GLU A 710 -7.66 -54.67 -16.51
CA GLU A 710 -6.87 -55.17 -17.64
C GLU A 710 -5.74 -56.13 -17.26
N ASP A 711 -5.12 -55.98 -16.07
CA ASP A 711 -4.05 -56.86 -15.59
C ASP A 711 -4.23 -57.25 -14.11
N GLU A 712 -4.48 -58.54 -13.87
CA GLU A 712 -4.70 -59.09 -12.52
C GLU A 712 -3.42 -59.06 -11.66
N SER A 713 -2.23 -59.07 -12.27
CA SER A 713 -0.94 -59.06 -11.56
C SER A 713 -0.62 -57.71 -10.91
N LEU A 714 -1.20 -56.61 -11.42
CA LEU A 714 -0.98 -55.24 -10.95
C LEU A 714 -2.03 -54.79 -9.91
N LYS A 715 -3.04 -55.62 -9.66
CA LYS A 715 -4.18 -55.32 -8.80
C LYS A 715 -3.79 -54.96 -7.36
N GLU A 716 -2.85 -55.67 -6.74
CA GLU A 716 -2.38 -55.37 -5.38
C GLU A 716 -1.71 -53.99 -5.28
N GLN A 717 -0.95 -53.58 -6.31
CA GLN A 717 -0.29 -52.27 -6.34
C GLN A 717 -1.31 -51.13 -6.54
N CYS A 718 -2.31 -51.34 -7.42
CA CYS A 718 -3.42 -50.41 -7.61
C CYS A 718 -4.25 -50.25 -6.34
N GLU A 719 -4.63 -51.35 -5.68
CA GLU A 719 -5.41 -51.32 -4.43
C GLU A 719 -4.65 -50.67 -3.27
N SER A 720 -3.33 -50.86 -3.19
CA SER A 720 -2.47 -50.17 -2.22
C SER A 720 -2.48 -48.64 -2.43
N LEU A 721 -2.48 -48.18 -3.67
CA LEU A 721 -2.54 -46.74 -3.98
C LEU A 721 -3.95 -46.17 -3.75
N ILE A 722 -5.00 -46.91 -4.12
CA ILE A 722 -6.38 -46.47 -3.93
C ILE A 722 -6.68 -46.33 -2.43
N SER A 723 -6.43 -47.38 -1.62
CA SER A 723 -6.68 -47.39 -0.18
C SER A 723 -5.90 -46.33 0.63
N LYS A 724 -4.77 -45.87 0.10
CA LYS A 724 -3.92 -44.88 0.77
C LYS A 724 -4.28 -43.43 0.46
N PHE A 725 -4.84 -43.14 -0.71
CA PHE A 725 -4.97 -41.77 -1.22
C PHE A 725 -6.40 -41.32 -1.55
N PHE A 726 -7.35 -42.26 -1.58
CA PHE A 726 -8.80 -42.07 -1.72
C PHE A 726 -9.50 -42.70 -0.52
#